data_AF-A0A661X3Q1-F1
#
_entry.id   AF-A0A661X3Q1-F1
#
_cell.length_a   1.000
_cell.length_b   1.000
_cell.length_c   1.000
_cell.angle_alpha   90.00
_cell.angle_beta   90.00
_cell.angle_gamma   90.00
#
_symmetry.space_group_name_H-M   'P 1'
#
loop_
_entity.id
_entity.type
_entity.pdbx_description
1 polymer ?
#
loop_
_entity_poly.entity_id
_entity_poly.type
_entity_poly.pdbx_seq_one_letter_code
_entity_poly.pdbx_strand_id
1 'polypeptide(L)'
;MKKYLIFIATMFLLLNFARPVSSYESLIIERRFSTPEISFKYVDGRIEGLISKEKIEPPFSLPFVNIKIPISQNLEFKGFSVEDTISKNLKMSLAKKVFSVTLTKLQYSLPEDNILFIGRFRKRNESFLLFKYYPIVYNEKTRVAKWLIKFKLRIFLQKKFTLYREQKTSDHPVYLIIGKKDLKERIKFFIDYKEENSFNVVFKPLEDFEGENVEENIRNYLKENYENMNIKYLLLIGTTEEIPMFTVFPHPNGEDLPVETDFFYGELDSNINFDNDNYPGEPEEDKIDFYSEIGVGRIPENNIDTIVEILNRIITFEKLKNKSKVLLPGGFWNFKEKGIFGDMPETDGAYSLKVIFDKTLESKGFAGTFLSEKEGIRASNVEGYPLTYENFIKYQKEVQPALILWQGHGIPQATFRKVWSEDKNKDGYFQNDEGQFIKFVDINSLSNMDTSIPSITFMGACDNMFDVEDSLAHIFLKFYSVSVIASTETAWYGLGWRDVEDGWLQSIMYKFSEKISSFYDVSESLNEAKEYYFENLIYPLQKYERYQNIYVFNILGDPSVSLKVPEEALNIFSNQVETSVGRLFKLSFLSSKLISSIKGYIEYNSEVIKFFKIESSGTISFKKLSDGKIMFNLKDISKNNLFTVLFFAKKDGETSIDLTNIVINEEIEIEKVNSEDIQITDREYPVWDVNLDGIVDGEDLIEFSNHFGFYYPDENYLDVVDFTMDGLIDGEDLIEFSNHFGETYKGG
;
A
#
# COMPACT_ATOMS: atom_id res chain seq x y z
N MET A 1 -13.60 -46.59 58.35
CA MET A 1 -12.63 -45.71 59.07
C MET A 1 -11.37 -45.38 58.26
N LYS A 2 -10.61 -46.34 57.70
CA LYS A 2 -9.38 -46.04 56.91
C LYS A 2 -9.58 -45.13 55.67
N LYS A 3 -10.69 -45.26 54.93
CA LYS A 3 -10.99 -44.37 53.78
C LYS A 3 -11.34 -42.93 54.16
N TYR A 4 -11.94 -42.72 55.33
CA TYR A 4 -12.23 -41.38 55.87
C TYR A 4 -10.98 -40.68 56.40
N LEU A 5 -10.04 -41.44 57.00
CA LEU A 5 -8.76 -40.90 57.43
C LEU A 5 -7.89 -40.47 56.24
N ILE A 6 -7.93 -41.20 55.12
CA ILE A 6 -7.21 -40.81 53.90
C ILE A 6 -7.84 -39.56 53.29
N PHE A 7 -9.18 -39.45 53.22
CA PHE A 7 -9.83 -38.24 52.71
C PHE A 7 -9.52 -36.99 53.56
N ILE A 8 -9.50 -37.11 54.88
CA ILE A 8 -9.15 -36.03 55.80
C ILE A 8 -7.66 -35.70 55.72
N ALA A 9 -6.77 -36.70 55.58
CA ALA A 9 -5.34 -36.48 55.39
C ALA A 9 -5.02 -35.81 54.05
N THR A 10 -5.73 -36.16 52.97
CA THR A 10 -5.59 -35.50 51.66
C THR A 10 -6.15 -34.07 51.69
N MET A 11 -7.25 -33.82 52.40
CA MET A 11 -7.75 -32.46 52.65
C MET A 11 -6.79 -31.63 53.51
N PHE A 12 -6.17 -32.22 54.53
CA PHE A 12 -5.17 -31.54 55.37
C PHE A 12 -3.86 -31.30 54.62
N LEU A 13 -3.47 -32.16 53.68
CA LEU A 13 -2.34 -31.92 52.78
C LEU A 13 -2.67 -30.81 51.76
N LEU A 14 -3.88 -30.79 51.18
CA LEU A 14 -4.33 -29.71 50.30
C LEU A 14 -4.47 -28.36 51.04
N LEU A 15 -4.91 -28.36 52.30
CA LEU A 15 -5.01 -27.17 53.14
C LEU A 15 -3.66 -26.67 53.67
N ASN A 16 -2.66 -27.54 53.87
CA ASN A 16 -1.31 -27.14 54.31
C ASN A 16 -0.40 -26.71 53.15
N PHE A 17 -0.73 -27.03 51.90
CA PHE A 17 -0.13 -26.40 50.72
C PHE A 17 -0.82 -25.08 50.33
N ALA A 18 -2.01 -24.80 50.88
CA ALA A 18 -2.62 -23.48 50.88
C ALA A 18 -2.07 -22.63 52.04
N ARG A 19 -0.76 -22.34 52.02
CA ARG A 19 -0.32 -21.09 52.66
C ARG A 19 -1.06 -19.95 51.94
N PRO A 20 -1.64 -18.95 52.64
CA PRO A 20 -1.98 -17.71 51.97
C PRO A 20 -0.64 -17.10 51.53
N VAL A 21 -0.23 -17.38 50.30
CA VAL A 21 0.79 -16.59 49.62
C VAL A 21 0.09 -15.27 49.28
N SER A 22 -0.06 -14.42 50.28
CA SER A 22 -0.49 -13.03 50.13
C SER A 22 0.68 -12.15 49.70
N SER A 23 1.54 -12.64 48.81
CA SER A 23 2.40 -11.78 48.01
C SER A 23 1.73 -11.65 46.65
N TYR A 24 0.77 -10.73 46.59
CA TYR A 24 0.29 -10.19 45.33
C TYR A 24 1.49 -9.56 44.64
N GLU A 25 2.12 -10.27 43.70
CA GLU A 25 3.17 -9.67 42.88
C GLU A 25 2.52 -8.65 41.94
N SER A 26 2.59 -7.38 42.34
CA SER A 26 2.36 -6.27 41.43
C SER A 26 3.54 -6.22 40.45
N LEU A 27 3.23 -6.31 39.17
CA LEU A 27 4.20 -6.13 38.10
C LEU A 27 4.16 -4.67 37.65
N ILE A 28 5.35 -4.09 37.49
CA ILE A 28 5.49 -2.71 37.01
C ILE A 28 6.21 -2.77 35.65
N ILE A 29 5.55 -2.25 34.61
CA ILE A 29 6.20 -2.00 33.32
C ILE A 29 6.55 -0.51 33.25
N GLU A 30 7.79 -0.22 32.88
CA GLU A 30 8.28 1.15 32.70
C GLU A 30 8.74 1.35 31.25
N ARG A 31 8.20 2.39 30.60
CA ARG A 31 8.59 2.79 29.24
C ARG A 31 8.86 4.28 29.19
N ARG A 32 9.93 4.68 28.50
CA ARG A 32 10.29 6.10 28.31
C ARG A 32 9.95 6.50 26.90
N PHE A 33 9.33 7.67 26.78
CA PHE A 33 8.91 8.26 25.51
C PHE A 33 9.51 9.64 25.35
N SER A 34 9.77 10.01 24.10
CA SER A 34 10.16 11.35 23.69
C SER A 34 9.30 11.79 22.52
N THR A 35 8.84 13.04 22.53
CA THR A 35 8.18 13.64 21.38
C THR A 35 9.11 13.65 20.17
N PRO A 36 8.56 13.45 18.96
CA PRO A 36 9.21 13.88 17.74
C PRO A 36 9.63 15.36 17.82
N GLU A 37 10.65 15.77 17.05
CA GLU A 37 11.04 17.18 16.97
C GLU A 37 9.91 18.02 16.35
N ILE A 38 9.25 18.82 17.18
CA ILE A 38 8.23 19.78 16.74
C ILE A 38 8.88 21.15 16.63
N SER A 39 8.97 21.71 15.42
CA SER A 39 9.40 23.11 15.25
C SER A 39 8.18 24.03 15.22
N PHE A 40 8.33 25.25 15.73
CA PHE A 40 7.25 26.25 15.79
C PHE A 40 7.69 27.52 15.07
N LYS A 41 6.76 28.16 14.36
CA LYS A 41 6.92 29.51 13.84
C LYS A 41 6.63 30.50 14.95
N TYR A 42 7.65 31.26 15.33
CA TYR A 42 7.54 32.32 16.33
C TYR A 42 7.50 33.69 15.66
N VAL A 43 6.49 34.49 16.00
CA VAL A 43 6.40 35.92 15.62
C VAL A 43 6.11 36.71 16.89
N ASP A 44 6.94 37.72 17.20
CA ASP A 44 6.82 38.60 18.37
C ASP A 44 6.64 37.85 19.72
N GLY A 45 7.33 36.72 19.88
CA GLY A 45 7.26 35.90 21.11
C GLY A 45 5.98 35.06 21.25
N ARG A 46 5.20 34.92 20.17
CA ARG A 46 3.99 34.08 20.08
C ARG A 46 4.20 32.98 19.04
N ILE A 47 3.59 31.81 19.27
CA ILE A 47 3.54 30.74 18.26
C ILE A 47 2.39 31.06 17.29
N GLU A 48 2.71 31.24 16.01
CA GLU A 48 1.73 31.47 14.93
C GLU A 48 1.50 30.24 14.05
N GLY A 49 2.31 29.18 14.19
CA GLY A 49 2.13 27.89 13.51
C GLY A 49 3.19 26.86 13.91
N LEU A 50 3.00 25.58 13.56
CA LEU A 50 4.09 24.60 13.51
C LEU A 50 4.91 24.78 12.22
N ILE A 51 6.20 24.54 12.30
CA ILE A 51 7.09 24.35 11.14
C ILE A 51 7.42 22.86 11.12
N SER A 52 6.86 22.11 10.17
CA SER A 52 7.54 20.94 9.63
C SER A 52 8.62 21.44 8.67
N LYS A 53 9.75 20.74 8.49
CA LYS A 53 10.77 21.13 7.49
C LYS A 53 10.23 21.16 6.06
N GLU A 54 9.03 20.62 5.85
CA GLU A 54 8.27 20.68 4.62
C GLU A 54 7.01 21.54 4.85
N LYS A 55 6.68 22.41 3.89
CA LYS A 55 5.57 23.37 3.99
C LYS A 55 4.22 22.66 4.23
N ILE A 56 3.81 22.55 5.49
CA ILE A 56 2.43 22.20 5.86
C ILE A 56 1.73 23.50 6.25
N GLU A 57 0.86 24.00 5.37
CA GLU A 57 -0.17 24.99 5.72
C GLU A 57 -1.42 24.26 6.31
N PRO A 58 -2.26 24.94 7.11
CA PRO A 58 -3.12 24.36 8.16
C PRO A 58 -4.27 23.45 7.66
N PRO A 59 -4.96 22.67 8.54
CA PRO A 59 -5.24 23.01 9.93
C PRO A 59 -4.40 22.23 10.95
N PHE A 60 -3.67 22.99 11.76
CA PHE A 60 -2.87 22.54 12.89
C PHE A 60 -3.71 21.79 13.93
N SER A 61 -3.73 20.47 13.84
CA SER A 61 -3.73 19.64 15.04
C SER A 61 -2.47 18.81 15.05
N LEU A 62 -1.78 18.80 16.18
CA LEU A 62 -0.73 17.83 16.40
C LEU A 62 -1.37 16.45 16.44
N PRO A 63 -0.88 15.47 15.68
CA PRO A 63 -1.39 14.12 15.77
C PRO A 63 -1.24 13.66 17.21
N PHE A 64 -2.25 12.97 17.72
CA PHE A 64 -2.01 12.14 18.89
C PHE A 64 -1.40 10.84 18.41
N VAL A 65 -0.50 10.29 19.20
CA VAL A 65 0.12 9.00 18.89
C VAL A 65 -0.53 7.96 19.77
N ASN A 66 -0.97 6.86 19.18
CA ASN A 66 -1.38 5.71 19.97
C ASN A 66 -0.14 4.97 20.48
N ILE A 67 -0.05 4.80 21.80
CA ILE A 67 1.00 4.05 22.46
C ILE A 67 0.45 2.67 22.80
N LYS A 68 0.94 1.67 22.06
CA LYS A 68 0.65 0.26 22.29
C LYS A 68 1.68 -0.36 23.22
N ILE A 69 1.21 -0.97 24.32
CA ILE A 69 2.06 -1.67 25.29
C ILE A 69 1.68 -3.15 25.36
N PRO A 70 2.48 -4.07 24.80
CA PRO A 70 2.23 -5.49 24.91
C PRO A 70 2.21 -5.97 26.36
N ILE A 71 1.24 -6.81 26.70
CA ILE A 71 1.09 -7.45 28.01
C ILE A 71 0.71 -8.93 27.86
N SER A 72 1.12 -9.78 28.79
CA SER A 72 0.68 -11.18 28.82
C SER A 72 -0.82 -11.28 29.18
N GLN A 73 -1.52 -12.26 28.62
CA GLN A 73 -2.97 -12.46 28.82
C GLN A 73 -3.37 -12.66 30.29
N ASN A 74 -2.47 -13.25 31.10
CA ASN A 74 -2.67 -13.45 32.53
C ASN A 74 -2.41 -12.20 33.37
N LEU A 75 -2.16 -11.03 32.77
CA LEU A 75 -1.98 -9.77 33.48
C LEU A 75 -3.25 -8.91 33.35
N GLU A 76 -3.70 -8.41 34.50
CA GLU A 76 -4.80 -7.47 34.65
C GLU A 76 -4.25 -6.06 34.89
N PHE A 77 -4.77 -5.09 34.14
CA PHE A 77 -4.41 -3.68 34.31
C PHE A 77 -5.06 -3.10 35.58
N LYS A 78 -4.26 -2.41 36.40
CA LYS A 78 -4.72 -1.76 37.64
C LYS A 78 -4.62 -0.25 37.61
N GLY A 79 -3.90 0.31 36.65
CA GLY A 79 -3.74 1.74 36.47
C GLY A 79 -2.37 2.09 35.90
N PHE A 80 -2.14 3.40 35.75
CA PHE A 80 -0.87 3.94 35.27
C PHE A 80 -0.52 5.25 35.98
N SER A 81 0.75 5.62 35.95
CA SER A 81 1.23 6.96 36.30
C SER A 81 2.17 7.49 35.21
N VAL A 82 2.15 8.80 35.02
CA VAL A 82 3.08 9.51 34.14
C VAL A 82 4.11 10.21 35.04
N GLU A 83 5.36 9.76 34.96
CA GLU A 83 6.48 10.18 35.81
C GLU A 83 7.61 10.76 34.95
N ASP A 84 8.66 11.30 35.59
CA ASP A 84 9.87 11.81 34.93
C ASP A 84 9.60 12.72 33.72
N THR A 85 8.68 13.67 33.91
CA THR A 85 8.21 14.54 32.81
C THR A 85 9.17 15.70 32.52
N ILE A 86 9.43 15.93 31.25
CA ILE A 86 10.00 17.18 30.74
C ILE A 86 8.91 17.85 29.92
N SER A 87 8.44 19.02 30.36
CA SER A 87 7.41 19.78 29.67
C SER A 87 7.79 21.24 29.50
N LYS A 88 7.29 21.86 28.42
CA LYS A 88 7.44 23.29 28.15
C LYS A 88 6.07 23.94 28.09
N ASN A 89 5.90 25.03 28.83
CA ASN A 89 4.70 25.87 28.72
C ASN A 89 4.88 26.86 27.56
N LEU A 90 3.90 26.90 26.68
CA LEU A 90 3.86 27.76 25.51
C LEU A 90 2.67 28.72 25.68
N LYS A 91 2.93 30.02 25.60
CA LYS A 91 1.84 31.01 25.51
C LYS A 91 1.31 30.99 24.08
N MET A 92 0.03 30.66 23.92
CA MET A 92 -0.62 30.63 22.61
C MET A 92 -1.73 31.67 22.58
N SER A 93 -1.82 32.44 21.49
CA SER A 93 -3.00 33.24 21.19
C SER A 93 -3.73 32.59 20.02
N LEU A 94 -4.85 31.93 20.30
CA LEU A 94 -5.77 31.51 19.23
C LEU A 94 -6.31 32.78 18.55
N ALA A 95 -5.89 33.03 17.30
CA ALA A 95 -6.50 34.05 16.48
C ALA A 95 -7.95 33.60 16.21
N LYS A 96 -8.93 34.35 16.72
CA LYS A 96 -10.37 34.09 16.57
C LYS A 96 -10.89 34.18 15.11
N LYS A 97 -10.00 34.20 14.12
CA LYS A 97 -10.25 34.65 12.74
C LYS A 97 -10.27 33.55 11.67
N VAL A 98 -10.12 32.26 12.02
CA VAL A 98 -9.89 31.19 11.02
C VAL A 98 -11.03 30.17 10.88
N PHE A 99 -12.08 30.21 11.70
CA PHE A 99 -13.08 29.12 11.71
C PHE A 99 -14.51 29.61 11.56
N SER A 100 -14.82 30.24 10.43
CA SER A 100 -16.19 30.62 10.06
C SER A 100 -16.53 30.26 8.62
N VAL A 101 -16.18 29.05 8.20
CA VAL A 101 -16.90 28.35 7.14
C VAL A 101 -17.28 26.98 7.72
N THR A 102 -18.56 26.86 8.04
CA THR A 102 -19.29 25.64 8.42
C THR A 102 -18.88 24.92 9.72
N LEU A 103 -18.62 25.66 10.80
CA LEU A 103 -18.49 25.13 12.18
C LEU A 103 -19.58 25.63 13.12
N THR A 104 -20.78 25.90 12.62
CA THR A 104 -21.88 26.38 13.45
C THR A 104 -22.52 25.30 14.34
N LYS A 105 -22.02 24.05 14.37
CA LYS A 105 -22.59 22.99 15.22
C LYS A 105 -21.61 21.99 15.88
N LEU A 106 -20.30 22.05 15.66
CA LEU A 106 -19.37 21.06 16.24
C LEU A 106 -18.66 21.61 17.48
N GLN A 107 -19.14 21.20 18.67
CA GLN A 107 -18.44 21.39 19.95
C GLN A 107 -17.29 20.37 20.06
N TYR A 108 -16.09 20.72 19.61
CA TYR A 108 -14.91 19.89 19.85
C TYR A 108 -14.37 20.11 21.27
N SER A 109 -14.24 19.05 22.06
CA SER A 109 -13.52 19.08 23.34
C SER A 109 -12.02 18.85 23.10
N LEU A 110 -11.18 19.78 23.56
CA LEU A 110 -9.73 19.55 23.60
C LEU A 110 -9.41 18.59 24.76
N PRO A 111 -8.43 17.68 24.60
CA PRO A 111 -8.05 16.75 25.66
C PRO A 111 -7.55 17.51 26.89
N GLU A 112 -7.96 17.09 28.09
CA GLU A 112 -7.52 17.72 29.35
C GLU A 112 -6.13 17.24 29.79
N ASP A 113 -5.75 16.02 29.39
CA ASP A 113 -4.50 15.36 29.76
C ASP A 113 -3.66 14.96 28.54
N ASN A 114 -2.32 14.95 28.72
CA ASN A 114 -1.41 14.54 27.65
C ASN A 114 -1.48 13.04 27.37
N ILE A 115 -1.89 12.20 28.33
CA ILE A 115 -1.95 10.73 28.16
C ILE A 115 -3.32 10.26 28.62
N LEU A 116 -4.05 9.58 27.73
CA LEU A 116 -5.35 8.98 28.01
C LEU A 116 -5.24 7.46 27.85
N PHE A 117 -5.70 6.71 28.84
CA PHE A 117 -5.85 5.25 28.69
C PHE A 117 -7.14 4.95 27.95
N ILE A 118 -7.04 4.21 26.85
CA ILE A 118 -8.19 3.85 26.01
C ILE A 118 -8.78 2.53 26.46
N GLY A 119 -7.94 1.51 26.61
CA GLY A 119 -8.42 0.18 26.96
C GLY A 119 -7.34 -0.88 26.95
N ARG A 120 -7.77 -2.07 27.35
CA ARG A 120 -7.02 -3.32 27.18
C ARG A 120 -7.66 -4.05 26.02
N PHE A 121 -6.84 -4.35 25.03
CA PHE A 121 -7.27 -4.93 23.76
C PHE A 121 -6.48 -6.20 23.46
N ARG A 122 -6.97 -6.98 22.51
CA ARG A 122 -6.34 -8.22 22.08
C ARG A 122 -6.40 -8.35 20.58
N LYS A 123 -5.24 -8.62 19.96
CA LYS A 123 -5.11 -9.00 18.54
C LYS A 123 -4.58 -10.42 18.46
N ARG A 124 -5.35 -11.38 17.95
CA ARG A 124 -4.98 -12.80 17.86
C ARG A 124 -4.46 -13.34 19.21
N ASN A 125 -3.17 -13.64 19.31
CA ASN A 125 -2.52 -14.16 20.52
C ASN A 125 -1.84 -13.09 21.39
N GLU A 126 -1.86 -11.83 20.95
CA GLU A 126 -1.22 -10.71 21.63
C GLU A 126 -2.26 -9.89 22.40
N SER A 127 -2.03 -9.67 23.70
CA SER A 127 -2.78 -8.68 24.47
C SER A 127 -1.95 -7.42 24.63
N PHE A 128 -2.59 -6.26 24.62
CA PHE A 128 -1.91 -4.99 24.81
C PHE A 128 -2.80 -3.96 25.52
N LEU A 129 -2.15 -2.93 26.05
CA LEU A 129 -2.79 -1.73 26.55
C LEU A 129 -2.60 -0.61 25.54
N LEU A 130 -3.67 0.12 25.25
CA LEU A 130 -3.64 1.24 24.33
C LEU A 130 -3.81 2.56 25.09
N PHE A 131 -2.93 3.51 24.80
CA PHE A 131 -3.00 4.87 25.34
C PHE A 131 -2.97 5.88 24.19
N LYS A 132 -3.78 6.94 24.24
CA LYS A 132 -3.62 8.10 23.36
C LYS A 132 -2.65 9.10 23.99
N TYR A 133 -1.65 9.52 23.24
CA TYR A 133 -0.69 10.54 23.64
C TYR A 133 -0.85 11.81 22.83
N TYR A 134 -1.25 12.89 23.51
CA TYR A 134 -1.31 14.25 22.99
C TYR A 134 -0.04 15.01 23.36
N PRO A 135 0.88 15.30 22.41
CA PRO A 135 2.11 16.01 22.71
C PRO A 135 1.86 17.40 23.31
N ILE A 136 0.82 18.08 22.84
CA ILE A 136 0.42 19.40 23.33
C ILE A 136 -1.04 19.38 23.76
N VAL A 137 -1.28 19.88 24.97
CA VAL A 137 -2.62 20.11 25.51
C VAL A 137 -2.79 21.61 25.75
N TYR A 138 -3.85 22.20 25.20
CA TYR A 138 -4.14 23.62 25.37
C TYR A 138 -5.23 23.85 26.41
N ASN A 139 -4.94 24.68 27.40
CA ASN A 139 -5.90 25.07 28.41
C ASN A 139 -6.52 26.42 28.05
N GLU A 140 -7.79 26.42 27.65
CA GLU A 140 -8.49 27.62 27.18
C GLU A 140 -8.59 28.72 28.24
N LYS A 141 -8.79 28.34 29.51
CA LYS A 141 -8.94 29.29 30.63
C LYS A 141 -7.67 30.09 30.88
N THR A 142 -6.52 29.42 30.77
CA THR A 142 -5.21 30.03 31.05
C THR A 142 -4.50 30.54 29.79
N ARG A 143 -4.97 30.15 28.61
CA ARG A 143 -4.32 30.39 27.30
C ARG A 143 -2.88 29.89 27.23
N VAL A 144 -2.60 28.82 27.96
CA VAL A 144 -1.29 28.15 28.00
C VAL A 144 -1.45 26.78 27.38
N ALA A 145 -0.59 26.46 26.43
CA ALA A 145 -0.38 25.11 25.95
C ALA A 145 0.76 24.46 26.73
N LYS A 146 0.53 23.25 27.23
CA LYS A 146 1.56 22.41 27.84
C LYS A 146 2.06 21.41 26.80
N TRP A 147 3.31 21.55 26.40
CA TRP A 147 4.01 20.59 25.55
C TRP A 147 4.74 19.58 26.44
N LEU A 148 4.28 18.34 26.48
CA LEU A 148 4.97 17.25 27.16
C LEU A 148 6.01 16.67 26.19
N ILE A 149 7.30 16.85 26.44
CA ILE A 149 8.42 16.52 25.54
C ILE A 149 8.98 15.13 25.84
N LYS A 150 9.15 14.80 27.12
CA LYS A 150 9.58 13.47 27.56
C LYS A 150 8.77 13.05 28.76
N PHE A 151 8.50 11.77 28.87
CA PHE A 151 7.84 11.21 30.03
C PHE A 151 8.18 9.73 30.17
N LYS A 152 7.98 9.22 31.38
CA LYS A 152 8.02 7.81 31.71
C LYS A 152 6.60 7.35 32.02
N LEU A 153 6.10 6.38 31.25
CA LEU A 153 4.86 5.70 31.55
C LEU A 153 5.15 4.52 32.47
N ARG A 154 4.52 4.52 33.63
CA ARG A 154 4.60 3.43 34.61
C ARG A 154 3.24 2.76 34.71
N ILE A 155 3.21 1.46 34.47
CA ILE A 155 1.97 0.67 34.35
C ILE A 155 1.92 -0.33 35.49
N PHE A 156 0.80 -0.35 36.21
CA PHE A 156 0.57 -1.25 37.33
C PHE A 156 -0.28 -2.44 36.86
N LEU A 157 0.31 -3.63 36.93
CA LEU A 157 -0.32 -4.89 36.53
C LEU A 157 -0.44 -5.84 37.71
N GLN A 158 -1.47 -6.68 37.67
CA GLN A 158 -1.68 -7.76 38.61
C GLN A 158 -1.82 -9.09 37.87
N LYS A 159 -1.14 -10.14 38.33
CA LYS A 159 -1.36 -11.50 37.80
C LYS A 159 -2.78 -11.98 38.14
N LYS A 160 -3.56 -12.32 37.10
CA LYS A 160 -4.77 -13.13 37.21
C LYS A 160 -4.37 -14.60 37.19
N PHE A 161 -4.75 -15.33 38.24
CA PHE A 161 -4.69 -16.79 38.24
C PHE A 161 -5.97 -17.32 37.60
N THR A 162 -5.91 -17.53 36.30
CA THR A 162 -6.91 -18.33 35.59
C THR A 162 -6.27 -19.68 35.26
N LEU A 163 -6.96 -20.79 35.56
CA LEU A 163 -6.57 -22.11 35.09
C LEU A 163 -6.70 -22.12 33.56
N TYR A 164 -5.64 -21.72 32.86
CA TYR A 164 -5.55 -21.90 31.42
C TYR A 164 -5.44 -23.39 31.13
N ARG A 165 -6.43 -23.92 30.43
CA ARG A 165 -6.31 -25.22 29.78
C ARG A 165 -5.53 -24.95 28.50
N GLU A 166 -4.28 -25.39 28.42
CA GLU A 166 -3.60 -25.50 27.13
C GLU A 166 -4.41 -26.47 26.27
N GLN A 167 -5.23 -25.92 25.38
CA GLN A 167 -5.77 -26.67 24.27
C GLN A 167 -4.71 -26.65 23.18
N LYS A 168 -4.31 -27.85 22.74
CA LYS A 168 -3.64 -28.01 21.45
C LYS A 168 -4.57 -27.47 20.39
N THR A 169 -4.29 -26.27 19.90
CA THR A 169 -4.83 -25.79 18.63
C THR A 169 -4.28 -26.68 17.51
N SER A 170 -5.06 -26.85 16.45
CA SER A 170 -4.58 -27.38 15.18
C SER A 170 -3.33 -26.61 14.75
N ASP A 171 -2.29 -27.30 14.26
CA ASP A 171 -1.07 -26.66 13.74
C ASP A 171 -1.37 -25.77 12.52
N HIS A 172 -2.47 -26.03 11.80
CA HIS A 172 -2.93 -25.25 10.66
C HIS A 172 -4.01 -24.22 11.06
N PRO A 173 -3.93 -22.96 10.56
CA PRO A 173 -4.97 -21.95 10.75
C PRO A 173 -6.28 -22.34 10.05
N VAL A 174 -7.40 -21.95 10.63
CA VAL A 174 -8.73 -22.17 10.05
C VAL A 174 -9.07 -21.10 9.03
N TYR A 175 -9.54 -21.56 7.87
CA TYR A 175 -10.20 -20.76 6.84
C TYR A 175 -11.70 -21.03 6.92
N LEU A 176 -12.47 -20.09 7.47
CA LEU A 176 -13.91 -20.23 7.66
C LEU A 176 -14.65 -19.70 6.42
N ILE A 177 -15.58 -20.48 5.89
CA ILE A 177 -16.50 -20.07 4.83
C ILE A 177 -17.91 -20.06 5.41
N ILE A 178 -18.63 -18.95 5.27
CA ILE A 178 -20.06 -18.86 5.57
C ILE A 178 -20.81 -18.62 4.26
N GLY A 179 -21.81 -19.46 3.97
CA GLY A 179 -22.67 -19.31 2.80
C GLY A 179 -23.78 -20.36 2.80
N LYS A 180 -24.71 -20.27 1.83
CA LYS A 180 -25.85 -21.19 1.76
C LYS A 180 -25.44 -22.66 1.71
N LYS A 181 -26.23 -23.52 2.35
CA LYS A 181 -25.90 -24.94 2.52
C LYS A 181 -25.62 -25.69 1.21
N ASP A 182 -26.34 -25.36 0.14
CA ASP A 182 -26.21 -26.00 -1.17
C ASP A 182 -24.91 -25.62 -1.92
N LEU A 183 -24.23 -24.55 -1.50
CA LEU A 183 -22.96 -24.13 -2.06
C LEU A 183 -21.82 -25.10 -1.75
N LYS A 184 -21.83 -25.73 -0.57
CA LYS A 184 -20.70 -26.50 -0.04
C LYS A 184 -20.17 -27.56 -1.01
N GLU A 185 -21.07 -28.35 -1.61
CA GLU A 185 -20.69 -29.40 -2.55
C GLU A 185 -20.16 -28.81 -3.87
N ARG A 186 -20.69 -27.66 -4.29
CA ARG A 186 -20.30 -26.99 -5.53
C ARG A 186 -18.91 -26.35 -5.46
N ILE A 187 -18.48 -25.95 -4.27
CA ILE A 187 -17.16 -25.32 -4.04
C ILE A 187 -16.12 -26.27 -3.46
N LYS A 188 -16.40 -27.58 -3.43
CA LYS A 188 -15.49 -28.59 -2.88
C LYS A 188 -14.07 -28.49 -3.47
N PHE A 189 -13.95 -28.19 -4.77
CA PHE A 189 -12.65 -27.99 -5.42
C PHE A 189 -11.80 -26.87 -4.78
N PHE A 190 -12.45 -25.80 -4.31
CA PHE A 190 -11.78 -24.68 -3.64
C PHE A 190 -11.43 -25.02 -2.19
N ILE A 191 -12.33 -25.71 -1.49
CA ILE A 191 -12.08 -26.26 -0.15
C ILE A 191 -10.83 -27.16 -0.18
N ASP A 192 -10.82 -28.17 -1.06
CA ASP A 192 -9.74 -29.13 -1.18
C ASP A 192 -8.41 -28.41 -1.50
N TYR A 193 -8.45 -27.44 -2.41
CA TYR A 193 -7.27 -26.65 -2.77
C TYR A 193 -6.72 -25.82 -1.59
N LYS A 194 -7.58 -25.20 -0.76
CA LYS A 194 -7.12 -24.47 0.44
C LYS A 194 -6.57 -25.43 1.50
N GLU A 195 -7.14 -26.62 1.64
CA GLU A 195 -6.61 -27.68 2.51
C GLU A 195 -5.21 -28.15 2.07
N GLU A 196 -5.00 -28.35 0.76
CA GLU A 196 -3.69 -28.64 0.17
C GLU A 196 -2.66 -27.51 0.45
N ASN A 197 -3.13 -26.27 0.58
CA ASN A 197 -2.31 -25.09 0.89
C ASN A 197 -2.27 -24.76 2.39
N SER A 198 -2.32 -25.79 3.25
CA SER A 198 -2.06 -25.69 4.69
C SER A 198 -3.12 -24.93 5.51
N PHE A 199 -4.37 -24.87 5.04
CA PHE A 199 -5.52 -24.44 5.85
C PHE A 199 -6.35 -25.61 6.37
N ASN A 200 -6.94 -25.43 7.55
CA ASN A 200 -8.09 -26.24 7.97
C ASN A 200 -9.37 -25.53 7.52
N VAL A 201 -10.04 -26.01 6.48
CA VAL A 201 -11.20 -25.31 5.92
C VAL A 201 -12.47 -25.74 6.66
N VAL A 202 -13.20 -24.77 7.21
CA VAL A 202 -14.48 -25.01 7.88
C VAL A 202 -15.58 -24.32 7.08
N PHE A 203 -16.57 -25.08 6.62
CA PHE A 203 -17.77 -24.52 6.02
C PHE A 203 -18.91 -24.49 7.03
N LYS A 204 -19.51 -23.31 7.23
CA LYS A 204 -20.69 -23.07 8.05
C LYS A 204 -21.87 -22.64 7.17
N PRO A 205 -22.97 -23.41 7.12
CA PRO A 205 -24.20 -22.99 6.47
C PRO A 205 -24.69 -21.65 7.03
N LEU A 206 -25.10 -20.72 6.17
CA LEU A 206 -25.70 -19.45 6.59
C LEU A 206 -26.95 -19.69 7.44
N GLU A 207 -27.66 -20.79 7.17
CA GLU A 207 -28.84 -21.23 7.89
C GLU A 207 -28.57 -21.56 9.38
N ASP A 208 -27.31 -21.71 9.79
CA ASP A 208 -26.92 -21.84 11.20
C ASP A 208 -27.05 -20.51 11.98
N PHE A 209 -27.25 -19.37 11.29
CA PHE A 209 -27.29 -18.01 11.85
C PHE A 209 -28.65 -17.30 11.68
N GLU A 210 -29.71 -18.05 11.34
CA GLU A 210 -31.06 -17.51 11.13
C GLU A 210 -31.62 -16.75 12.36
N GLY A 211 -32.35 -15.68 12.11
CA GLY A 211 -32.99 -14.84 13.14
C GLY A 211 -33.03 -13.36 12.73
N GLU A 212 -33.50 -12.51 13.64
CA GLU A 212 -33.20 -11.07 13.57
C GLU A 212 -31.68 -10.87 13.81
N ASN A 213 -31.07 -9.90 13.14
CA ASN A 213 -29.64 -9.52 13.25
C ASN A 213 -28.63 -10.64 12.89
N VAL A 214 -28.65 -11.10 11.63
CA VAL A 214 -27.73 -12.15 11.13
C VAL A 214 -26.26 -11.76 11.33
N GLU A 215 -25.94 -10.49 11.11
CA GLU A 215 -24.62 -9.90 11.31
C GLU A 215 -24.12 -10.04 12.75
N GLU A 216 -24.96 -9.76 13.75
CA GLU A 216 -24.61 -9.93 15.16
C GLU A 216 -24.45 -11.42 15.51
N ASN A 217 -25.30 -12.30 14.99
CA ASN A 217 -25.21 -13.74 15.23
C ASN A 217 -23.90 -14.32 14.69
N ILE A 218 -23.48 -13.91 13.49
CA ILE A 218 -22.19 -14.28 12.90
C ILE A 218 -21.04 -13.75 13.78
N ARG A 219 -21.06 -12.46 14.14
CA ARG A 219 -19.98 -11.87 14.98
C ARG A 219 -19.89 -12.55 16.34
N ASN A 220 -21.02 -12.86 16.99
CA ASN A 220 -21.05 -13.58 18.26
C ASN A 220 -20.42 -14.98 18.15
N TYR A 221 -20.75 -15.72 17.09
CA TYR A 221 -20.11 -17.00 16.81
C TYR A 221 -18.59 -16.86 16.63
N LEU A 222 -18.13 -15.84 15.88
CA LEU A 222 -16.70 -15.58 15.71
C LEU A 222 -16.03 -15.27 17.04
N LYS A 223 -16.61 -14.39 17.87
CA LYS A 223 -16.09 -14.04 19.20
C LYS A 223 -15.93 -15.26 20.10
N GLU A 224 -16.88 -16.20 20.07
CA GLU A 224 -16.84 -17.41 20.88
C GLU A 224 -15.83 -18.47 20.39
N ASN A 225 -15.50 -18.46 19.10
CA ASN A 225 -14.82 -19.58 18.45
C ASN A 225 -13.45 -19.26 17.84
N TYR A 226 -13.14 -18.00 17.53
CA TYR A 226 -11.95 -17.67 16.72
C TYR A 226 -10.64 -18.16 17.32
N GLU A 227 -10.45 -18.04 18.64
CA GLU A 227 -9.24 -18.50 19.33
C GLU A 227 -9.14 -20.03 19.36
N ASN A 228 -10.23 -20.68 19.79
CA ASN A 228 -10.27 -22.13 19.99
C ASN A 228 -10.13 -22.88 18.66
N MET A 229 -10.66 -22.30 17.59
CA MET A 229 -10.55 -22.85 16.23
C MET A 229 -9.30 -22.36 15.50
N ASN A 230 -8.57 -21.36 16.01
CA ASN A 230 -7.49 -20.68 15.30
C ASN A 230 -7.95 -20.10 13.93
N ILE A 231 -9.11 -19.44 13.91
CA ILE A 231 -9.65 -18.80 12.70
C ILE A 231 -8.71 -17.68 12.30
N LYS A 232 -8.19 -17.75 11.07
CA LYS A 232 -7.35 -16.70 10.48
C LYS A 232 -8.11 -15.88 9.43
N TYR A 233 -8.96 -16.54 8.65
CA TYR A 233 -9.74 -15.91 7.59
C TYR A 233 -11.20 -16.30 7.65
N LEU A 234 -12.06 -15.36 7.25
CA LEU A 234 -13.48 -15.53 7.01
C LEU A 234 -13.78 -15.12 5.56
N LEU A 235 -14.39 -16.02 4.80
CA LEU A 235 -14.99 -15.74 3.50
C LEU A 235 -16.51 -15.81 3.61
N LEU A 236 -17.17 -14.67 3.43
CA LEU A 236 -18.62 -14.55 3.34
C LEU A 236 -19.06 -14.75 1.88
N ILE A 237 -20.00 -15.66 1.62
CA ILE A 237 -20.55 -15.88 0.28
C ILE A 237 -22.07 -15.78 0.34
N GLY A 238 -22.60 -14.70 -0.22
CA GLY A 238 -24.02 -14.31 -0.20
C GLY A 238 -24.18 -12.80 -0.39
N THR A 239 -25.36 -12.36 -0.83
CA THR A 239 -25.63 -10.93 -1.03
C THR A 239 -25.64 -10.17 0.29
N THR A 240 -25.55 -8.84 0.24
CA THR A 240 -25.71 -7.95 1.39
C THR A 240 -27.12 -8.01 1.99
N GLU A 241 -28.13 -8.47 1.25
CA GLU A 241 -29.44 -8.79 1.83
C GLU A 241 -29.41 -10.05 2.71
N GLU A 242 -28.59 -11.04 2.37
CA GLU A 242 -28.51 -12.33 3.05
C GLU A 242 -27.50 -12.32 4.21
N ILE A 243 -26.39 -11.60 4.00
CA ILE A 243 -25.33 -11.38 4.97
C ILE A 243 -25.06 -9.87 4.96
N PRO A 244 -25.79 -9.07 5.75
CA PRO A 244 -25.61 -7.62 5.79
C PRO A 244 -24.16 -7.19 6.03
N MET A 245 -23.78 -6.05 5.47
CA MET A 245 -22.66 -5.29 6.04
C MET A 245 -23.18 -4.59 7.31
N PHE A 246 -22.28 -4.23 8.22
CA PHE A 246 -22.69 -3.55 9.45
C PHE A 246 -22.57 -2.03 9.28
N THR A 247 -23.63 -1.30 9.61
CA THR A 247 -23.66 0.16 9.59
C THR A 247 -22.94 0.74 10.81
N VAL A 248 -21.95 1.60 10.59
CA VAL A 248 -21.25 2.35 11.65
C VAL A 248 -21.32 3.86 11.45
N PHE A 249 -21.12 4.61 12.53
CA PHE A 249 -21.23 6.07 12.55
C PHE A 249 -19.89 6.72 12.96
N PRO A 250 -18.93 6.90 12.02
CA PRO A 250 -17.62 7.48 12.35
C PRO A 250 -17.66 8.96 12.75
N HIS A 251 -18.77 9.66 12.53
CA HIS A 251 -18.95 11.09 12.85
C HIS A 251 -19.83 11.28 14.08
N PRO A 252 -19.56 12.30 14.92
CA PRO A 252 -20.19 12.43 16.23
C PRO A 252 -21.68 12.77 16.12
N ASN A 253 -22.48 12.21 17.03
CA ASN A 253 -23.94 12.40 17.12
C ASN A 253 -24.72 11.80 15.93
N GLY A 254 -24.09 10.86 15.20
CA GLY A 254 -24.69 10.22 14.05
C GLY A 254 -25.15 11.19 12.97
N GLU A 255 -24.30 12.14 12.56
CA GLU A 255 -24.54 12.90 11.33
C GLU A 255 -24.85 11.93 10.17
N ASP A 256 -25.63 12.37 9.16
CA ASP A 256 -26.21 11.57 8.03
C ASP A 256 -25.15 10.92 7.09
N LEU A 257 -24.00 10.49 7.60
CA LEU A 257 -22.90 9.82 6.91
C LEU A 257 -22.61 8.44 7.53
N PRO A 258 -23.60 7.52 7.56
CA PRO A 258 -23.36 6.14 7.94
C PRO A 258 -22.37 5.46 6.98
N VAL A 259 -21.64 4.46 7.47
CA VAL A 259 -20.72 3.67 6.65
C VAL A 259 -21.04 2.20 6.81
N GLU A 260 -21.27 1.52 5.69
CA GLU A 260 -21.36 0.06 5.65
C GLU A 260 -19.97 -0.58 5.68
N THR A 261 -19.73 -1.53 6.58
CA THR A 261 -18.41 -2.15 6.72
C THR A 261 -18.45 -3.62 7.12
N ASP A 262 -17.55 -4.41 6.54
CA ASP A 262 -17.24 -5.78 6.94
C ASP A 262 -16.16 -5.82 8.04
N PHE A 263 -15.55 -4.67 8.37
CA PHE A 263 -14.64 -4.54 9.51
C PHE A 263 -15.25 -5.10 10.80
N PHE A 264 -16.57 -4.98 10.95
CA PHE A 264 -17.35 -5.53 12.06
C PHE A 264 -17.16 -7.04 12.28
N TYR A 265 -16.97 -7.82 11.21
CA TYR A 265 -16.72 -9.26 11.32
C TYR A 265 -15.26 -9.59 11.65
N GLY A 266 -14.35 -8.64 11.42
CA GLY A 266 -12.91 -8.80 11.65
C GLY A 266 -12.47 -8.35 13.04
N GLU A 267 -13.09 -7.29 13.58
CA GLU A 267 -12.87 -6.74 14.92
C GLU A 267 -13.83 -7.42 15.91
N LEU A 268 -13.26 -8.19 16.84
CA LEU A 268 -14.00 -9.08 17.72
C LEU A 268 -13.92 -8.68 19.21
N ASP A 269 -12.95 -7.85 19.60
CA ASP A 269 -12.70 -7.54 21.01
C ASP A 269 -13.56 -6.37 21.53
N SER A 270 -13.70 -5.31 20.74
CA SER A 270 -14.39 -4.09 21.11
C SER A 270 -15.90 -4.30 21.26
N ASN A 271 -16.50 -3.54 22.18
CA ASN A 271 -17.95 -3.38 22.18
C ASN A 271 -18.29 -2.31 21.14
N ILE A 272 -18.97 -2.72 20.06
CA ILE A 272 -19.29 -1.81 18.95
C ILE A 272 -20.30 -0.73 19.35
N ASN A 273 -21.00 -0.89 20.48
CA ASN A 273 -21.96 0.07 21.02
C ASN A 273 -21.77 0.11 22.56
N PHE A 274 -20.72 0.80 23.01
CA PHE A 274 -20.29 0.83 24.40
C PHE A 274 -21.25 1.62 25.28
N ASP A 275 -21.77 2.74 24.79
CA ASP A 275 -22.65 3.62 25.55
C ASP A 275 -24.15 3.28 25.39
N ASN A 276 -24.48 2.33 24.49
CA ASN A 276 -25.81 1.78 24.23
C ASN A 276 -26.79 2.81 23.64
N ASP A 277 -26.35 3.55 22.65
CA ASP A 277 -27.19 4.46 21.88
C ASP A 277 -27.54 3.88 20.48
N ASN A 278 -28.00 4.73 19.55
CA ASN A 278 -28.41 4.31 18.20
C ASN A 278 -27.29 4.47 17.15
N TYR A 279 -26.06 4.77 17.56
CA TYR A 279 -24.94 5.11 16.67
C TYR A 279 -23.75 4.19 16.91
N PRO A 280 -23.86 2.87 16.63
CA PRO A 280 -22.76 1.96 16.85
C PRO A 280 -21.53 2.29 15.99
N GLY A 281 -20.36 1.98 16.52
CA GLY A 281 -19.07 2.15 15.86
C GLY A 281 -18.52 3.57 15.96
N GLU A 282 -19.06 4.42 16.84
CA GLU A 282 -18.54 5.76 17.13
C GLU A 282 -17.14 5.63 17.77
N PRO A 283 -16.05 6.00 17.06
CA PRO A 283 -14.70 5.57 17.46
C PRO A 283 -14.24 6.04 18.85
N GLU A 284 -14.71 7.20 19.33
CA GLU A 284 -14.31 7.76 20.62
C GLU A 284 -15.24 7.32 21.75
N GLU A 285 -16.55 7.33 21.48
CA GLU A 285 -17.64 6.99 22.39
C GLU A 285 -17.67 5.48 22.65
N ASP A 286 -17.56 4.67 21.58
CA ASP A 286 -17.53 3.21 21.62
C ASP A 286 -16.14 2.60 21.89
N LYS A 287 -15.09 3.43 21.85
CA LYS A 287 -13.70 3.03 22.12
C LYS A 287 -13.21 1.92 21.20
N ILE A 288 -13.55 2.05 19.91
CA ILE A 288 -13.12 1.12 18.86
C ILE A 288 -11.59 1.16 18.75
N ASP A 289 -10.97 -0.01 18.73
CA ASP A 289 -9.50 -0.12 18.74
C ASP A 289 -8.87 -0.21 17.34
N PHE A 290 -9.65 -0.54 16.32
CA PHE A 290 -9.23 -0.71 14.94
C PHE A 290 -8.22 -1.85 14.68
N TYR A 291 -8.17 -2.86 15.54
CA TYR A 291 -7.37 -4.06 15.31
C TYR A 291 -8.31 -5.22 14.94
N SER A 292 -8.14 -5.79 13.75
CA SER A 292 -8.90 -6.98 13.37
C SER A 292 -8.18 -8.26 13.79
N GLU A 293 -8.90 -9.16 14.44
CA GLU A 293 -8.40 -10.47 14.88
C GLU A 293 -8.26 -11.42 13.68
N ILE A 294 -9.19 -11.32 12.73
CA ILE A 294 -9.27 -12.18 11.54
C ILE A 294 -9.37 -11.35 10.26
N GLY A 295 -8.90 -11.93 9.15
CA GLY A 295 -9.08 -11.34 7.82
C GLY A 295 -10.46 -11.67 7.26
N VAL A 296 -11.16 -10.68 6.71
CA VAL A 296 -12.52 -10.85 6.17
C VAL A 296 -12.52 -10.50 4.68
N GLY A 297 -13.14 -11.35 3.88
CA GLY A 297 -13.47 -11.06 2.49
C GLY A 297 -14.87 -11.55 2.15
N ARG A 298 -15.46 -10.97 1.10
CA ARG A 298 -16.86 -11.21 0.71
C ARG A 298 -16.99 -11.49 -0.78
N ILE A 299 -17.78 -12.50 -1.15
CA ILE A 299 -18.27 -12.71 -2.51
C ILE A 299 -19.78 -12.40 -2.49
N PRO A 300 -20.20 -11.17 -2.86
CA PRO A 300 -21.58 -10.71 -2.74
C PRO A 300 -22.44 -11.20 -3.93
N GLU A 301 -22.53 -12.52 -4.09
CA GLU A 301 -23.18 -13.17 -5.22
C GLU A 301 -23.99 -14.36 -4.73
N ASN A 302 -25.12 -14.62 -5.38
CA ASN A 302 -25.99 -15.76 -5.07
C ASN A 302 -26.11 -16.75 -6.24
N ASN A 303 -25.64 -16.38 -7.44
CA ASN A 303 -25.52 -17.30 -8.55
C ASN A 303 -24.34 -18.25 -8.34
N ILE A 304 -24.65 -19.53 -8.13
CA ILE A 304 -23.66 -20.57 -7.85
C ILE A 304 -22.60 -20.70 -8.96
N ASP A 305 -22.99 -20.57 -10.23
CA ASP A 305 -22.04 -20.73 -11.33
C ASP A 305 -21.05 -19.55 -11.37
N THR A 306 -21.53 -18.32 -11.16
CA THR A 306 -20.67 -17.14 -10.97
C THR A 306 -19.70 -17.31 -9.79
N ILE A 307 -20.19 -17.81 -8.64
CA ILE A 307 -19.33 -18.06 -7.47
C ILE A 307 -18.23 -19.06 -7.82
N VAL A 308 -18.59 -20.16 -8.51
CA VAL A 308 -17.63 -21.17 -8.95
C VAL A 308 -16.59 -20.57 -9.91
N GLU A 309 -16.98 -19.68 -10.82
CA GLU A 309 -16.06 -18.97 -11.72
C GLU A 309 -15.08 -18.07 -10.93
N ILE A 310 -15.58 -17.29 -9.97
CA ILE A 310 -14.76 -16.43 -9.10
C ILE A 310 -13.72 -17.28 -8.35
N LEU A 311 -14.15 -18.39 -7.72
CA LEU A 311 -13.26 -19.27 -6.96
C LEU A 311 -12.22 -19.99 -7.84
N ASN A 312 -12.59 -20.41 -9.05
CA ASN A 312 -11.62 -20.96 -10.01
C ASN A 312 -10.59 -19.93 -10.46
N ARG A 313 -11.00 -18.67 -10.64
CA ARG A 313 -10.10 -17.56 -10.97
C ARG A 313 -9.13 -17.27 -9.82
N ILE A 314 -9.58 -17.35 -8.57
CA ILE A 314 -8.73 -17.28 -7.39
C ILE A 314 -7.65 -18.38 -7.41
N ILE A 315 -8.02 -19.64 -7.64
CA ILE A 315 -7.04 -20.74 -7.75
C ILE A 315 -6.06 -20.51 -8.90
N THR A 316 -6.55 -20.03 -10.04
CA THR A 316 -5.73 -19.71 -11.21
C THR A 316 -4.71 -18.62 -10.88
N PHE A 317 -5.13 -17.55 -10.22
CA PHE A 317 -4.25 -16.49 -9.75
C PHE A 317 -3.17 -17.02 -8.80
N GLU A 318 -3.55 -17.82 -7.80
CA GLU A 318 -2.59 -18.33 -6.83
C GLU A 318 -1.49 -19.17 -7.49
N LYS A 319 -1.83 -19.91 -8.55
CA LYS A 319 -0.90 -20.73 -9.35
C LYS A 319 -0.08 -19.93 -10.37
N LEU A 320 -0.30 -18.62 -10.53
CA LEU A 320 0.50 -17.81 -11.44
C LEU A 320 1.98 -17.84 -11.03
N LYS A 321 2.83 -18.09 -12.04
CA LYS A 321 4.29 -18.13 -11.87
C LYS A 321 4.91 -16.74 -11.84
N ASN A 322 4.26 -15.76 -12.45
CA ASN A 322 4.69 -14.36 -12.42
C ASN A 322 3.56 -13.48 -11.89
N LYS A 323 3.86 -12.73 -10.83
CA LYS A 323 2.96 -11.75 -10.20
C LYS A 323 3.64 -10.39 -9.98
N SER A 324 4.75 -10.12 -10.68
CA SER A 324 5.56 -8.91 -10.46
C SER A 324 5.08 -7.67 -11.21
N LYS A 325 4.07 -7.79 -12.09
CA LYS A 325 3.58 -6.69 -12.91
C LYS A 325 2.47 -5.92 -12.23
N VAL A 326 2.56 -4.58 -12.26
CA VAL A 326 1.65 -3.65 -11.59
C VAL A 326 1.15 -2.59 -12.58
N LEU A 327 -0.16 -2.34 -12.62
CA LEU A 327 -0.76 -1.24 -13.38
C LEU A 327 -1.19 -0.11 -12.43
N LEU A 328 -0.80 1.12 -12.76
CA LEU A 328 -0.90 2.30 -11.89
C LEU A 328 -1.62 3.48 -12.60
N PRO A 329 -2.97 3.45 -12.71
CA PRO A 329 -3.75 4.55 -13.27
C PRO A 329 -3.99 5.66 -12.23
N GLY A 330 -3.52 6.88 -12.48
CA GLY A 330 -3.67 8.02 -11.57
C GLY A 330 -4.19 9.29 -12.25
N GLY A 331 -5.38 9.74 -11.86
CA GLY A 331 -5.92 11.04 -12.27
C GLY A 331 -5.66 12.14 -11.23
N PHE A 332 -5.82 13.40 -11.62
CA PHE A 332 -5.82 14.49 -10.64
C PHE A 332 -7.02 14.38 -9.69
N TRP A 333 -6.76 14.45 -8.39
CA TRP A 333 -7.80 14.64 -7.38
C TRP A 333 -8.30 16.09 -7.39
N ASN A 334 -7.37 17.03 -7.40
CA ASN A 334 -7.68 18.44 -7.55
C ASN A 334 -6.51 19.18 -8.20
N PHE A 335 -6.84 20.27 -8.89
CA PHE A 335 -5.85 21.23 -9.35
C PHE A 335 -5.60 22.29 -8.27
N LYS A 336 -4.65 23.18 -8.51
CA LYS A 336 -4.43 24.33 -7.65
C LYS A 336 -5.69 25.20 -7.64
N GLU A 337 -6.33 25.37 -6.49
CA GLU A 337 -7.59 26.10 -6.35
C GLU A 337 -7.43 27.26 -5.37
N LYS A 338 -8.13 28.37 -5.61
CA LYS A 338 -8.05 29.55 -4.75
C LYS A 338 -8.96 29.36 -3.54
N GLY A 339 -8.39 29.05 -2.39
CA GLY A 339 -9.16 28.84 -1.17
C GLY A 339 -9.40 30.14 -0.38
N ILE A 340 -10.46 30.13 0.42
CA ILE A 340 -10.84 31.26 1.29
C ILE A 340 -9.80 31.47 2.42
N PHE A 341 -9.05 30.42 2.78
CA PHE A 341 -8.11 30.40 3.90
C PHE A 341 -6.65 30.12 3.48
N GLY A 342 -6.37 30.16 2.19
CA GLY A 342 -5.10 29.76 1.58
C GLY A 342 -5.34 29.01 0.27
N ASP A 343 -4.37 29.05 -0.63
CA ASP A 343 -4.47 28.31 -1.89
C ASP A 343 -4.44 26.81 -1.60
N MET A 344 -5.39 26.06 -2.17
CA MET A 344 -5.36 24.60 -2.08
C MET A 344 -4.30 24.06 -3.05
N PRO A 345 -3.35 23.23 -2.57
CA PRO A 345 -2.34 22.65 -3.43
C PRO A 345 -2.98 21.63 -4.38
N GLU A 346 -2.42 21.52 -5.58
CA GLU A 346 -2.73 20.46 -6.53
C GLU A 346 -2.39 19.09 -5.94
N THR A 347 -3.21 18.09 -6.24
CA THR A 347 -2.98 16.70 -5.85
C THR A 347 -3.10 15.81 -7.08
N ASP A 348 -1.96 15.32 -7.55
CA ASP A 348 -1.85 14.39 -8.66
C ASP A 348 -1.85 12.93 -8.14
N GLY A 349 -2.88 12.16 -8.50
CA GLY A 349 -2.97 10.74 -8.14
C GLY A 349 -1.88 9.90 -8.78
N ALA A 350 -1.40 10.25 -9.99
CA ALA A 350 -0.29 9.54 -10.62
C ALA A 350 1.02 9.79 -9.87
N TYR A 351 1.25 11.02 -9.40
CA TYR A 351 2.40 11.33 -8.54
C TYR A 351 2.34 10.52 -7.24
N SER A 352 1.17 10.46 -6.62
CA SER A 352 0.96 9.68 -5.40
C SER A 352 1.29 8.19 -5.63
N LEU A 353 0.81 7.61 -6.73
CA LEU A 353 1.12 6.23 -7.13
C LEU A 353 2.60 6.02 -7.44
N LYS A 354 3.29 6.99 -8.05
CA LYS A 354 4.74 6.91 -8.30
C LYS A 354 5.53 6.83 -7.02
N VAL A 355 5.22 7.69 -6.04
CA VAL A 355 5.84 7.63 -4.71
C VAL A 355 5.58 6.28 -4.04
N ILE A 356 4.33 5.80 -4.07
CA ILE A 356 3.98 4.48 -3.51
C ILE A 356 4.79 3.38 -4.17
N PHE A 357 4.86 3.34 -5.50
CA PHE A 357 5.58 2.32 -6.25
C PHE A 357 7.08 2.32 -5.92
N ASP A 358 7.74 3.48 -6.04
CA ASP A 358 9.19 3.62 -5.83
C ASP A 358 9.58 3.19 -4.41
N LYS A 359 8.77 3.57 -3.41
CA LYS A 359 9.08 3.31 -2.00
C LYS A 359 8.72 1.90 -1.54
N THR A 360 7.80 1.21 -2.22
CA THR A 360 7.23 -0.06 -1.70
C THR A 360 7.42 -1.26 -2.62
N LEU A 361 7.31 -1.07 -3.94
CA LEU A 361 7.20 -2.13 -4.94
C LEU A 361 8.50 -2.26 -5.76
N GLU A 362 9.08 -1.15 -6.21
CA GLU A 362 10.27 -1.13 -7.07
C GLU A 362 11.45 -1.85 -6.43
N SER A 363 11.73 -1.55 -5.16
CA SER A 363 12.83 -2.17 -4.40
C SER A 363 12.71 -3.69 -4.24
N LYS A 364 11.53 -4.25 -4.49
CA LYS A 364 11.23 -5.69 -4.42
C LYS A 364 11.10 -6.34 -5.79
N GLY A 365 11.45 -5.62 -6.85
CA GLY A 365 11.50 -6.13 -8.21
C GLY A 365 10.14 -6.21 -8.90
N PHE A 366 9.17 -5.41 -8.47
CA PHE A 366 7.94 -5.24 -9.24
C PHE A 366 8.19 -4.29 -10.42
N ALA A 367 7.53 -4.55 -11.55
CA ALA A 367 7.52 -3.71 -12.74
C ALA A 367 6.20 -2.92 -12.78
N GLY A 368 6.29 -1.59 -12.95
CA GLY A 368 5.15 -0.69 -12.87
C GLY A 368 4.85 -0.03 -14.22
N THR A 369 3.63 -0.16 -14.71
CA THR A 369 3.11 0.59 -15.86
C THR A 369 2.21 1.71 -15.39
N PHE A 370 2.60 2.96 -15.65
CA PHE A 370 1.88 4.15 -15.20
C PHE A 370 0.96 4.69 -16.30
N LEU A 371 -0.29 4.99 -15.92
CA LEU A 371 -1.21 5.77 -16.74
C LEU A 371 -1.50 7.09 -16.00
N SER A 372 -1.17 8.22 -16.60
CA SER A 372 -1.28 9.53 -15.94
C SER A 372 -2.04 10.54 -16.81
N GLU A 373 -2.63 11.56 -16.20
CA GLU A 373 -3.37 12.59 -16.93
C GLU A 373 -2.44 13.38 -17.86
N LYS A 374 -2.68 13.34 -19.18
CA LYS A 374 -1.86 14.02 -20.20
C LYS A 374 -2.63 15.05 -21.02
N GLU A 375 -3.92 15.23 -20.74
CA GLU A 375 -4.78 16.17 -21.44
C GLU A 375 -5.00 17.48 -20.66
N GLY A 376 -5.55 18.47 -21.35
CA GLY A 376 -5.84 19.79 -20.78
C GLY A 376 -4.63 20.71 -20.72
N ILE A 377 -4.81 21.87 -20.08
CA ILE A 377 -3.75 22.87 -19.91
C ILE A 377 -2.76 22.52 -18.78
N ARG A 378 -3.09 21.51 -17.97
CA ARG A 378 -2.29 21.04 -16.85
C ARG A 378 -2.20 19.51 -16.86
N ALA A 379 -1.11 18.99 -17.39
CA ALA A 379 -0.79 17.56 -17.41
C ALA A 379 0.00 17.13 -16.17
N SER A 380 -0.09 15.84 -15.84
CA SER A 380 0.74 15.16 -14.84
C SER A 380 2.19 15.11 -15.30
N ASN A 381 3.10 15.38 -14.35
CA ASN A 381 4.54 15.29 -14.57
C ASN A 381 5.07 13.85 -14.48
N VAL A 382 4.23 12.86 -14.14
CA VAL A 382 4.64 11.45 -14.04
C VAL A 382 4.76 10.85 -15.44
N GLU A 383 5.94 10.34 -15.78
CA GLU A 383 6.18 9.59 -17.01
C GLU A 383 5.25 8.36 -17.08
N GLY A 384 4.74 8.07 -18.27
CA GLY A 384 3.76 7.02 -18.50
C GLY A 384 2.79 7.36 -19.64
N TYR A 385 1.84 6.47 -19.88
CA TYR A 385 0.89 6.63 -20.97
C TYR A 385 -0.30 7.51 -20.56
N PRO A 386 -1.00 8.17 -21.52
CA PRO A 386 -2.19 8.94 -21.21
C PRO A 386 -3.26 8.10 -20.50
N LEU A 387 -3.79 8.60 -19.39
CA LEU A 387 -4.91 7.97 -18.68
C LEU A 387 -6.19 8.19 -19.48
N THR A 388 -6.53 7.24 -20.35
CA THR A 388 -7.81 7.21 -21.07
C THR A 388 -8.48 5.85 -20.85
N TYR A 389 -9.77 5.78 -21.12
CA TYR A 389 -10.50 4.51 -21.11
C TYR A 389 -9.82 3.46 -22.01
N GLU A 390 -9.43 3.88 -23.22
CA GLU A 390 -8.79 3.01 -24.22
C GLU A 390 -7.43 2.50 -23.74
N ASN A 391 -6.61 3.39 -23.18
CA ASN A 391 -5.29 3.01 -22.65
C ASN A 391 -5.40 2.15 -21.40
N PHE A 392 -6.39 2.40 -20.52
CA PHE A 392 -6.62 1.52 -19.38
C PHE A 392 -6.91 0.08 -19.80
N ILE A 393 -7.81 -0.12 -20.77
CA ILE A 393 -8.11 -1.45 -21.32
C ILE A 393 -6.91 -2.04 -22.06
N LYS A 394 -6.23 -1.25 -22.90
CA LYS A 394 -5.05 -1.67 -23.66
C LYS A 394 -3.95 -2.19 -22.72
N TYR A 395 -3.53 -1.39 -21.74
CA TYR A 395 -2.45 -1.75 -20.85
C TYR A 395 -2.85 -2.79 -19.81
N GLN A 396 -4.12 -2.87 -19.40
CA GLN A 396 -4.61 -4.02 -18.64
C GLN A 396 -4.35 -5.34 -19.39
N LYS A 397 -4.67 -5.37 -20.69
CA LYS A 397 -4.48 -6.53 -21.55
C LYS A 397 -3.02 -6.82 -21.91
N GLU A 398 -2.23 -5.81 -22.27
CA GLU A 398 -0.84 -5.99 -22.69
C GLU A 398 0.09 -6.32 -21.50
N VAL A 399 -0.13 -5.63 -20.37
CA VAL A 399 0.70 -5.84 -19.17
C VAL A 399 0.31 -7.13 -18.46
N GLN A 400 -1.00 -7.44 -18.41
CA GLN A 400 -1.55 -8.53 -17.60
C GLN A 400 -1.10 -8.42 -16.12
N PRO A 401 -1.46 -7.31 -15.45
CA PRO A 401 -0.95 -7.00 -14.11
C PRO A 401 -1.55 -7.93 -13.05
N ALA A 402 -0.71 -8.42 -12.13
CA ALA A 402 -1.19 -9.16 -10.96
C ALA A 402 -1.67 -8.23 -9.83
N LEU A 403 -1.27 -6.96 -9.88
CA LEU A 403 -1.71 -5.90 -8.97
C LEU A 403 -2.13 -4.67 -9.76
N ILE A 404 -3.30 -4.12 -9.45
CA ILE A 404 -3.75 -2.82 -9.96
C ILE A 404 -3.97 -1.88 -8.77
N LEU A 405 -3.33 -0.73 -8.78
CA LEU A 405 -3.53 0.34 -7.80
C LEU A 405 -3.93 1.60 -8.55
N TRP A 406 -5.15 2.09 -8.38
CA TRP A 406 -5.56 3.32 -9.07
C TRP A 406 -6.00 4.42 -8.13
N GLN A 407 -5.88 5.67 -8.58
CA GLN A 407 -6.38 6.84 -7.89
C GLN A 407 -7.20 7.73 -8.82
N GLY A 408 -8.41 8.08 -8.38
CA GLY A 408 -9.31 8.94 -9.13
C GLY A 408 -10.63 9.16 -8.41
N HIS A 409 -11.47 10.05 -8.93
CA HIS A 409 -12.79 10.30 -8.36
C HIS A 409 -13.72 9.13 -8.66
N GLY A 410 -14.51 8.69 -7.70
CA GLY A 410 -15.36 7.53 -7.87
C GLY A 410 -16.83 7.85 -7.66
N ILE A 411 -17.65 7.03 -8.31
CA ILE A 411 -19.08 6.83 -8.04
C ILE A 411 -19.31 5.30 -8.04
N PRO A 412 -20.49 4.78 -7.64
CA PRO A 412 -20.73 3.34 -7.57
C PRO A 412 -20.28 2.54 -8.79
N GLN A 413 -20.51 3.06 -10.01
CA GLN A 413 -20.29 2.30 -11.25
C GLN A 413 -19.13 2.80 -12.13
N ALA A 414 -18.32 3.76 -11.66
CA ALA A 414 -17.21 4.32 -12.47
C ALA A 414 -16.13 5.03 -11.65
N THR A 415 -14.95 5.17 -12.26
CA THR A 415 -13.87 6.04 -11.77
C THR A 415 -13.46 7.04 -12.86
N PHE A 416 -13.16 8.27 -12.44
CA PHE A 416 -12.94 9.43 -13.28
C PHE A 416 -11.57 10.06 -13.03
N ARG A 417 -11.01 10.61 -14.10
CA ARG A 417 -9.91 11.58 -14.08
C ARG A 417 -10.48 13.00 -14.18
N LYS A 418 -9.82 13.98 -13.57
CA LYS A 418 -10.15 15.40 -13.67
C LYS A 418 -9.22 16.06 -14.68
N VAL A 419 -9.78 16.74 -15.68
CA VAL A 419 -9.05 17.51 -16.71
C VAL A 419 -9.31 18.99 -16.54
N TRP A 420 -8.27 19.81 -16.56
CA TRP A 420 -8.40 21.26 -16.65
C TRP A 420 -8.39 21.69 -18.11
N SER A 421 -9.55 22.06 -18.66
CA SER A 421 -9.70 22.31 -20.09
C SER A 421 -9.17 23.67 -20.52
N GLU A 422 -9.40 24.72 -19.72
CA GLU A 422 -8.95 26.09 -19.99
C GLU A 422 -8.89 26.93 -18.71
N ASP A 423 -7.99 27.92 -18.63
CA ASP A 423 -7.99 28.94 -17.57
C ASP A 423 -8.66 30.20 -18.14
N LYS A 424 -9.97 30.34 -17.91
CA LYS A 424 -10.83 31.35 -18.55
C LYS A 424 -10.47 32.75 -18.08
N ASN A 425 -10.16 32.88 -16.80
CA ASN A 425 -9.89 34.17 -16.17
C ASN A 425 -8.38 34.51 -16.11
N LYS A 426 -7.51 33.56 -16.47
CA LYS A 426 -6.04 33.66 -16.53
C LYS A 426 -5.43 33.96 -15.18
N ASP A 427 -6.03 33.48 -14.09
CA ASP A 427 -5.54 33.68 -12.73
C ASP A 427 -4.62 32.55 -12.24
N GLY A 428 -4.50 31.47 -13.02
CA GLY A 428 -3.68 30.31 -12.70
C GLY A 428 -4.25 29.44 -11.58
N TYR A 429 -5.55 29.54 -11.29
CA TYR A 429 -6.29 28.69 -10.37
C TYR A 429 -7.46 28.03 -11.07
N PHE A 430 -7.69 26.77 -10.76
CA PHE A 430 -8.82 26.02 -11.29
C PHE A 430 -10.14 26.54 -10.73
N GLN A 431 -11.15 26.65 -11.59
CA GLN A 431 -12.55 26.79 -11.20
C GLN A 431 -13.43 25.66 -11.75
N ASN A 432 -14.53 25.36 -11.06
CA ASN A 432 -15.37 24.19 -11.40
C ASN A 432 -15.92 24.21 -12.84
N ASP A 433 -16.11 25.38 -13.45
CA ASP A 433 -16.59 25.51 -14.83
C ASP A 433 -15.45 25.47 -15.88
N GLU A 434 -14.21 25.27 -15.45
CA GLU A 434 -13.01 25.16 -16.29
C GLU A 434 -12.55 23.73 -16.52
N GLY A 435 -13.14 22.78 -15.79
CA GLY A 435 -12.74 21.38 -15.85
C GLY A 435 -13.84 20.42 -16.22
N GLN A 436 -13.43 19.18 -16.45
CA GLN A 436 -14.31 18.07 -16.76
C GLN A 436 -13.87 16.82 -16.00
N PHE A 437 -14.85 16.00 -15.61
CA PHE A 437 -14.62 14.65 -15.10
C PHE A 437 -14.86 13.67 -16.24
N ILE A 438 -13.82 12.91 -16.58
CA ILE A 438 -13.86 11.95 -17.69
C ILE A 438 -13.65 10.55 -17.12
N LYS A 439 -14.49 9.59 -17.49
CA LYS A 439 -14.35 8.20 -17.06
C LYS A 439 -13.09 7.60 -17.68
N PHE A 440 -12.27 6.94 -16.87
CA PHE A 440 -11.24 6.03 -17.39
C PHE A 440 -11.61 4.55 -17.17
N VAL A 441 -12.59 4.27 -16.30
CA VAL A 441 -13.12 2.93 -16.08
C VAL A 441 -14.57 3.01 -15.59
N ASP A 442 -15.39 2.04 -15.99
CA ASP A 442 -16.77 1.83 -15.56
C ASP A 442 -17.18 0.35 -15.67
N ILE A 443 -18.39 0.02 -15.24
CA ILE A 443 -18.90 -1.37 -15.29
C ILE A 443 -18.96 -1.96 -16.72
N ASN A 444 -19.05 -1.13 -17.77
CA ASN A 444 -19.08 -1.60 -19.16
C ASN A 444 -17.69 -1.93 -19.70
N SER A 445 -16.65 -1.37 -19.07
CA SER A 445 -15.23 -1.57 -19.39
C SER A 445 -14.84 -3.05 -19.39
N LEU A 446 -15.48 -3.84 -18.52
CA LEU A 446 -15.15 -5.24 -18.27
C LEU A 446 -15.46 -6.16 -19.46
N SER A 447 -16.41 -5.79 -20.33
CA SER A 447 -16.70 -6.54 -21.56
C SER A 447 -15.52 -6.59 -22.53
N ASN A 448 -14.56 -5.68 -22.39
CA ASN A 448 -13.38 -5.55 -23.26
C ASN A 448 -12.07 -5.94 -22.55
N MET A 449 -12.12 -6.34 -21.28
CA MET A 449 -10.92 -6.75 -20.52
C MET A 449 -10.47 -8.16 -20.89
N ASP A 450 -9.16 -8.37 -20.84
CA ASP A 450 -8.60 -9.71 -20.88
C ASP A 450 -8.71 -10.35 -19.49
N THR A 451 -9.47 -11.43 -19.40
CA THR A 451 -9.73 -12.15 -18.14
C THR A 451 -8.79 -13.34 -17.91
N SER A 452 -7.78 -13.52 -18.78
CA SER A 452 -6.85 -14.65 -18.71
C SER A 452 -5.90 -14.58 -17.51
N ILE A 453 -5.47 -13.38 -17.13
CA ILE A 453 -4.63 -13.13 -15.95
C ILE A 453 -5.38 -12.16 -15.03
N PRO A 454 -5.91 -12.64 -13.89
CA PRO A 454 -6.64 -11.80 -12.97
C PRO A 454 -5.70 -11.02 -12.04
N SER A 455 -6.23 -10.00 -11.38
CA SER A 455 -5.47 -9.13 -10.47
C SER A 455 -6.05 -9.07 -9.05
N ILE A 456 -5.19 -8.71 -8.10
CA ILE A 456 -5.59 -7.98 -6.89
C ILE A 456 -5.75 -6.51 -7.30
N THR A 457 -6.84 -5.87 -6.90
CA THR A 457 -7.16 -4.49 -7.30
C THR A 457 -7.45 -3.64 -6.07
N PHE A 458 -6.73 -2.54 -5.88
CA PHE A 458 -7.07 -1.49 -4.90
C PHE A 458 -7.59 -0.26 -5.65
N MET A 459 -8.87 0.00 -5.49
CA MET A 459 -9.57 1.17 -6.02
C MET A 459 -9.45 2.35 -5.04
N GLY A 460 -8.48 3.24 -5.26
CA GLY A 460 -8.35 4.50 -4.51
C GLY A 460 -9.32 5.55 -5.05
N ALA A 461 -10.61 5.36 -4.79
CA ALA A 461 -11.70 6.19 -5.29
C ALA A 461 -12.90 6.11 -4.34
N CYS A 462 -13.75 7.14 -4.30
CA CYS A 462 -14.98 7.13 -3.52
C CYS A 462 -16.01 6.12 -4.07
N ASP A 463 -16.84 5.59 -3.19
CA ASP A 463 -18.08 4.86 -3.49
C ASP A 463 -17.98 3.68 -4.48
N ASN A 464 -16.80 3.23 -4.88
CA ASN A 464 -16.65 2.15 -5.89
C ASN A 464 -17.15 0.78 -5.39
N MET A 465 -17.49 0.66 -4.11
CA MET A 465 -18.20 -0.47 -3.49
C MET A 465 -19.56 -0.08 -2.88
N PHE A 466 -20.01 1.16 -3.05
CA PHE A 466 -21.36 1.56 -2.64
C PHE A 466 -22.39 0.78 -3.47
N ASP A 467 -23.50 0.37 -2.84
CA ASP A 467 -24.51 -0.50 -3.47
C ASP A 467 -23.86 -1.79 -4.02
N VAL A 468 -23.32 -2.59 -3.10
CA VAL A 468 -22.29 -3.62 -3.35
C VAL A 468 -22.59 -4.47 -4.58
N GLU A 469 -23.80 -4.99 -4.72
CA GLU A 469 -24.23 -5.86 -5.82
C GLU A 469 -24.11 -5.21 -7.20
N ASP A 470 -24.35 -3.90 -7.32
CA ASP A 470 -24.30 -3.13 -8.57
C ASP A 470 -23.04 -2.26 -8.69
N SER A 471 -22.10 -2.41 -7.75
CA SER A 471 -20.88 -1.62 -7.65
C SER A 471 -19.80 -2.04 -8.66
N LEU A 472 -18.95 -1.09 -9.06
CA LEU A 472 -17.78 -1.32 -9.91
C LEU A 472 -16.88 -2.41 -9.31
N ALA A 473 -16.69 -2.41 -7.99
CA ALA A 473 -15.90 -3.39 -7.29
C ALA A 473 -16.44 -4.81 -7.45
N HIS A 474 -17.75 -5.01 -7.32
CA HIS A 474 -18.36 -6.33 -7.51
C HIS A 474 -18.28 -6.79 -8.95
N ILE A 475 -18.58 -5.92 -9.92
CA ILE A 475 -18.49 -6.29 -11.35
C ILE A 475 -17.03 -6.63 -11.72
N PHE A 476 -16.03 -5.91 -11.16
CA PHE A 476 -14.62 -6.27 -11.29
C PHE A 476 -14.30 -7.65 -10.70
N LEU A 477 -14.74 -7.94 -9.47
CA LEU A 477 -14.57 -9.25 -8.86
C LEU A 477 -15.23 -10.35 -9.70
N LYS A 478 -16.42 -10.09 -10.22
CA LYS A 478 -17.23 -11.06 -10.99
C LYS A 478 -16.54 -11.47 -12.29
N PHE A 479 -15.94 -10.53 -13.01
CA PHE A 479 -15.40 -10.83 -14.35
C PHE A 479 -13.88 -10.88 -14.44
N TYR A 480 -13.14 -10.22 -13.55
CA TYR A 480 -11.70 -10.00 -13.75
C TYR A 480 -10.83 -10.23 -12.51
N SER A 481 -11.11 -9.56 -11.40
CA SER A 481 -10.24 -9.59 -10.22
C SER A 481 -10.45 -10.85 -9.36
N VAL A 482 -9.47 -11.16 -8.50
CA VAL A 482 -9.58 -12.19 -7.46
C VAL A 482 -9.84 -11.61 -6.07
N SER A 483 -9.44 -10.37 -5.88
CA SER A 483 -9.69 -9.59 -4.67
C SER A 483 -9.71 -8.12 -5.03
N VAL A 484 -10.73 -7.41 -4.56
CA VAL A 484 -10.95 -5.98 -4.81
C VAL A 484 -11.07 -5.26 -3.47
N ILE A 485 -10.19 -4.29 -3.24
CA ILE A 485 -10.28 -3.34 -2.15
C ILE A 485 -10.89 -2.07 -2.71
N ALA A 486 -12.03 -1.65 -2.18
CA ALA A 486 -12.72 -0.44 -2.61
C ALA A 486 -13.51 0.16 -1.44
N SER A 487 -13.93 1.42 -1.58
CA SER A 487 -14.66 2.11 -0.52
C SER A 487 -16.18 1.94 -0.68
N THR A 488 -16.87 1.62 0.42
CA THR A 488 -18.34 1.56 0.47
C THR A 488 -18.98 2.92 0.47
N GLU A 489 -18.26 3.94 0.96
CA GLU A 489 -18.69 5.34 0.99
C GLU A 489 -17.53 6.26 0.60
N THR A 490 -17.65 7.56 0.89
CA THR A 490 -16.61 8.55 0.63
C THR A 490 -15.27 8.16 1.27
N ALA A 491 -14.24 8.06 0.44
CA ALA A 491 -12.86 7.91 0.87
C ALA A 491 -12.11 9.25 0.75
N TRP A 492 -11.63 9.77 1.87
CA TRP A 492 -10.98 11.07 1.94
C TRP A 492 -9.52 11.00 1.48
N TYR A 493 -9.15 11.82 0.51
CA TYR A 493 -7.79 11.96 0.01
C TYR A 493 -7.08 13.19 0.61
N GLY A 494 -5.75 13.16 0.61
CA GLY A 494 -4.92 14.26 1.11
C GLY A 494 -4.63 15.30 0.04
N LEU A 495 -4.91 16.57 0.35
CA LEU A 495 -4.52 17.71 -0.49
C LEU A 495 -2.99 17.87 -0.50
N GLY A 496 -2.40 17.86 -1.69
CA GLY A 496 -0.96 18.03 -1.89
C GLY A 496 -0.11 16.89 -1.32
N TRP A 497 -0.68 15.69 -1.18
CA TRP A 497 -0.03 14.51 -0.61
C TRP A 497 1.33 14.21 -1.26
N ARG A 498 2.35 13.93 -0.44
CA ARG A 498 3.74 13.67 -0.87
C ARG A 498 4.33 12.41 -0.27
N ASP A 499 3.94 12.05 0.94
CA ASP A 499 4.45 10.85 1.61
C ASP A 499 3.43 10.25 2.59
N VAL A 500 3.81 9.09 3.14
CA VAL A 500 2.96 8.30 4.03
C VAL A 500 2.58 9.02 5.34
N GLU A 501 3.32 10.03 5.77
CA GLU A 501 3.04 10.79 6.99
C GLU A 501 1.95 11.86 6.79
N ASP A 502 1.61 12.20 5.54
CA ASP A 502 0.49 13.11 5.25
C ASP A 502 -0.87 12.48 5.59
N GLY A 503 -0.94 11.14 5.60
CA GLY A 503 -2.13 10.37 5.92
C GLY A 503 -3.11 10.23 4.74
N TRP A 504 -4.41 10.22 5.04
CA TRP A 504 -5.49 10.01 4.06
C TRP A 504 -5.46 8.65 3.35
N LEU A 505 -6.37 8.43 2.40
CA LEU A 505 -6.47 7.14 1.68
C LEU A 505 -5.14 6.76 1.00
N GLN A 506 -4.36 7.74 0.54
CA GLN A 506 -3.08 7.49 -0.12
C GLN A 506 -2.09 6.78 0.83
N SER A 507 -2.10 7.10 2.13
CA SER A 507 -1.22 6.46 3.10
C SER A 507 -1.69 5.04 3.48
N ILE A 508 -3.00 4.78 3.45
CA ILE A 508 -3.54 3.41 3.55
C ILE A 508 -3.07 2.59 2.36
N MET A 509 -3.20 3.11 1.14
CA MET A 509 -2.72 2.45 -0.08
C MET A 509 -1.20 2.25 -0.06
N TYR A 510 -0.43 3.23 0.44
CA TYR A 510 1.02 3.09 0.63
C TYR A 510 1.35 1.89 1.52
N LYS A 511 0.72 1.81 2.70
CA LYS A 511 1.01 0.74 3.66
C LYS A 511 0.50 -0.61 3.22
N PHE A 512 -0.65 -0.65 2.54
CA PHE A 512 -1.10 -1.85 1.85
C PHE A 512 -0.05 -2.31 0.83
N SER A 513 0.45 -1.41 0.00
CA SER A 513 1.46 -1.70 -1.03
C SER A 513 2.78 -2.19 -0.44
N GLU A 514 3.22 -1.62 0.69
CA GLU A 514 4.39 -2.06 1.46
C GLU A 514 4.25 -3.51 1.94
N LYS A 515 3.06 -3.93 2.39
CA LYS A 515 2.79 -5.27 2.92
C LYS A 515 2.56 -6.30 1.82
N ILE A 516 1.70 -5.98 0.84
CA ILE A 516 1.36 -6.91 -0.25
C ILE A 516 2.59 -7.25 -1.10
N SER A 517 3.48 -6.28 -1.33
CA SER A 517 4.76 -6.49 -2.02
C SER A 517 5.78 -7.27 -1.17
N SER A 518 5.58 -7.35 0.15
CA SER A 518 6.31 -8.25 1.05
C SER A 518 5.66 -9.65 1.13
N PHE A 519 4.74 -9.97 0.22
CA PHE A 519 4.04 -11.25 0.11
C PHE A 519 3.12 -11.59 1.28
N TYR A 520 2.68 -10.60 2.05
CA TYR A 520 1.55 -10.74 2.94
C TYR A 520 0.28 -10.96 2.12
N ASP A 521 -0.74 -11.58 2.69
CA ASP A 521 -2.05 -11.68 2.02
C ASP A 521 -2.79 -10.35 2.01
N VAL A 522 -3.84 -10.26 1.18
CA VAL A 522 -4.62 -9.03 1.00
C VAL A 522 -5.22 -8.54 2.32
N SER A 523 -5.82 -9.43 3.11
CA SER A 523 -6.46 -9.03 4.36
C SER A 523 -5.47 -8.57 5.42
N GLU A 524 -4.33 -9.25 5.57
CA GLU A 524 -3.27 -8.84 6.48
C GLU A 524 -2.64 -7.53 6.03
N SER A 525 -2.45 -7.34 4.73
CA SER A 525 -1.95 -6.09 4.16
C SER A 525 -2.88 -4.91 4.43
N LEU A 526 -4.19 -5.08 4.27
CA LEU A 526 -5.17 -4.03 4.53
C LEU A 526 -5.34 -3.75 6.03
N ASN A 527 -5.41 -4.80 6.85
CA ASN A 527 -5.54 -4.65 8.31
C ASN A 527 -4.31 -3.95 8.90
N GLU A 528 -3.08 -4.34 8.52
CA GLU A 528 -1.88 -3.65 8.99
C GLU A 528 -1.78 -2.21 8.47
N ALA A 529 -2.30 -1.93 7.26
CA ALA A 529 -2.38 -0.56 6.76
C ALA A 529 -3.33 0.31 7.60
N LYS A 530 -4.51 -0.22 7.95
CA LYS A 530 -5.50 0.43 8.82
C LYS A 530 -4.96 0.63 10.24
N GLU A 531 -4.27 -0.36 10.79
CA GLU A 531 -3.62 -0.26 12.10
C GLU A 531 -2.55 0.82 12.11
N TYR A 532 -1.64 0.85 11.14
CA TYR A 532 -0.64 1.91 11.02
C TYR A 532 -1.30 3.30 10.94
N TYR A 533 -2.37 3.39 10.14
CA TYR A 533 -3.12 4.60 9.94
C TYR A 533 -3.77 5.10 11.24
N PHE A 534 -4.43 4.21 11.97
CA PHE A 534 -4.98 4.50 13.29
C PHE A 534 -3.90 4.88 14.30
N GLU A 535 -2.75 4.19 14.29
CA GLU A 535 -1.71 4.39 15.30
C GLU A 535 -0.98 5.73 15.16
N ASN A 536 -0.78 6.18 13.91
CA ASN A 536 0.16 7.26 13.60
C ASN A 536 -0.51 8.48 12.94
N LEU A 537 -1.68 8.31 12.30
CA LEU A 537 -2.21 9.28 11.35
C LEU A 537 -3.61 9.80 11.72
N ILE A 538 -4.01 9.73 13.00
CA ILE A 538 -5.26 10.33 13.49
C ILE A 538 -4.99 11.72 14.09
N TYR A 539 -5.52 12.74 13.44
CA TYR A 539 -5.30 14.15 13.79
C TYR A 539 -6.56 14.74 14.41
N PRO A 540 -6.49 15.38 15.60
CA PRO A 540 -7.66 15.86 16.34
C PRO A 540 -8.70 16.68 15.56
N LEU A 541 -8.29 17.52 14.60
CA LEU A 541 -9.20 18.38 13.83
C LEU A 541 -9.89 17.69 12.65
N GLN A 542 -9.42 16.50 12.25
CA GLN A 542 -9.89 15.76 11.06
C GLN A 542 -10.05 14.26 11.38
N LYS A 543 -10.21 13.94 12.66
CA LYS A 543 -10.14 12.55 13.13
C LYS A 543 -11.30 11.72 12.60
N TYR A 544 -12.48 12.32 12.39
CA TYR A 544 -13.69 11.60 11.97
C TYR A 544 -13.61 11.19 10.50
N GLU A 545 -13.17 12.07 9.60
CA GLU A 545 -12.87 11.73 8.20
C GLU A 545 -11.77 10.65 8.09
N ARG A 546 -10.81 10.69 9.02
CA ARG A 546 -9.73 9.70 9.09
C ARG A 546 -10.22 8.37 9.65
N TYR A 547 -11.13 8.35 10.63
CA TYR A 547 -11.77 7.13 11.09
C TYR A 547 -12.65 6.52 9.99
N GLN A 548 -13.40 7.35 9.26
CA GLN A 548 -14.18 6.91 8.11
C GLN A 548 -13.30 6.18 7.08
N ASN A 549 -12.11 6.70 6.75
CA ASN A 549 -11.16 6.01 5.87
C ASN A 549 -10.77 4.60 6.33
N ILE A 550 -10.81 4.31 7.64
CA ILE A 550 -10.54 2.96 8.15
C ILE A 550 -11.73 2.03 7.87
N TYR A 551 -12.97 2.52 8.03
CA TYR A 551 -14.17 1.70 7.86
C TYR A 551 -14.54 1.44 6.40
N VAL A 552 -14.38 2.43 5.51
CA VAL A 552 -14.91 2.35 4.15
C VAL A 552 -14.22 1.31 3.27
N PHE A 553 -12.92 1.06 3.46
CA PHE A 553 -12.19 0.09 2.63
C PHE A 553 -12.47 -1.34 3.07
N ASN A 554 -13.19 -2.09 2.25
CA ASN A 554 -13.54 -3.49 2.48
C ASN A 554 -12.96 -4.38 1.36
N ILE A 555 -12.98 -5.70 1.54
CA ILE A 555 -12.43 -6.68 0.59
C ILE A 555 -13.57 -7.49 -0.02
N LEU A 556 -13.76 -7.34 -1.34
CA LEU A 556 -14.54 -8.32 -2.12
C LEU A 556 -13.58 -9.37 -2.70
N GLY A 557 -13.87 -10.66 -2.51
CA GLY A 557 -13.06 -11.78 -2.95
C GLY A 557 -12.43 -12.56 -1.79
N ASP A 558 -11.39 -13.33 -2.10
CA ASP A 558 -10.70 -14.16 -1.12
C ASP A 558 -9.69 -13.33 -0.29
N PRO A 559 -9.85 -13.24 1.04
CA PRO A 559 -8.98 -12.43 1.90
C PRO A 559 -7.53 -12.96 2.01
N SER A 560 -7.30 -14.23 1.68
CA SER A 560 -6.01 -14.93 1.85
C SER A 560 -5.09 -14.89 0.63
N VAL A 561 -5.55 -14.33 -0.50
CA VAL A 561 -4.72 -14.25 -1.71
C VAL A 561 -3.53 -13.32 -1.48
N SER A 562 -2.39 -13.63 -2.12
CA SER A 562 -1.16 -12.84 -2.02
C SER A 562 -0.42 -12.78 -3.35
N LEU A 563 0.58 -11.90 -3.42
CA LEU A 563 1.53 -11.83 -4.54
C LEU A 563 2.62 -12.91 -4.45
N LYS A 564 2.58 -13.82 -3.46
CA LYS A 564 3.51 -14.94 -3.37
C LYS A 564 3.33 -15.86 -4.57
N VAL A 565 4.43 -16.23 -5.21
CA VAL A 565 4.45 -17.27 -6.26
C VAL A 565 4.73 -18.64 -5.62
N PRO A 566 4.26 -19.75 -6.20
CA PRO A 566 4.55 -21.09 -5.67
C PRO A 566 6.06 -21.33 -5.50
N GLU A 567 6.47 -21.95 -4.38
CA GLU A 567 7.88 -22.09 -3.97
C GLU A 567 8.78 -22.81 -4.99
N GLU A 568 8.19 -23.55 -5.92
CA GLU A 568 8.87 -24.26 -7.00
C GLU A 568 9.32 -23.35 -8.16
N ALA A 569 8.87 -22.10 -8.27
CA ALA A 569 9.21 -21.21 -9.38
C ALA A 569 10.41 -20.29 -9.07
N LEU A 570 11.57 -20.54 -9.70
CA LEU A 570 12.63 -19.55 -9.82
C LEU A 570 12.28 -18.59 -10.97
N ASN A 571 12.16 -17.30 -10.68
CA ASN A 571 11.90 -16.29 -11.70
C ASN A 571 13.16 -15.47 -11.90
N ILE A 572 13.51 -15.26 -13.18
CA ILE A 572 14.42 -14.21 -13.61
C ILE A 572 13.58 -13.25 -14.45
N PHE A 573 13.66 -11.96 -14.15
CA PHE A 573 12.95 -10.91 -14.86
C PHE A 573 13.86 -9.70 -15.07
N SER A 574 13.47 -8.82 -15.99
CA SER A 574 14.17 -7.57 -16.26
C SER A 574 13.29 -6.36 -15.96
N ASN A 575 13.89 -5.19 -15.79
CA ASN A 575 13.14 -3.92 -15.66
C ASN A 575 12.98 -3.23 -17.02
N GLN A 576 11.79 -2.67 -17.31
CA GLN A 576 11.55 -1.83 -18.48
C GLN A 576 12.49 -0.62 -18.49
N VAL A 577 13.04 -0.31 -19.67
CA VAL A 577 13.76 0.94 -19.92
C VAL A 577 13.37 1.45 -21.30
N GLU A 578 12.92 2.71 -21.37
CA GLU A 578 12.75 3.45 -22.61
C GLU A 578 14.01 4.29 -22.87
N THR A 579 14.39 4.47 -24.14
CA THR A 579 15.60 5.21 -24.49
C THR A 579 15.47 5.90 -25.85
N SER A 580 16.38 6.82 -26.15
CA SER A 580 16.45 7.48 -27.46
C SER A 580 17.68 7.02 -28.24
N VAL A 581 17.63 7.12 -29.57
CA VAL A 581 18.79 6.87 -30.44
C VAL A 581 19.98 7.71 -29.97
N GLY A 582 21.15 7.08 -29.85
CA GLY A 582 22.35 7.75 -29.38
C GLY A 582 22.56 7.75 -27.86
N ARG A 583 21.71 7.04 -27.09
CA ARG A 583 21.84 6.97 -25.63
C ARG A 583 22.25 5.59 -25.13
N LEU A 584 23.06 5.59 -24.07
CA LEU A 584 23.26 4.42 -23.23
C LEU A 584 22.03 4.17 -22.37
N PHE A 585 21.61 2.92 -22.31
CA PHE A 585 20.55 2.47 -21.41
C PHE A 585 20.97 1.17 -20.74
N LYS A 586 20.41 0.94 -19.55
CA LYS A 586 20.76 -0.21 -18.71
C LYS A 586 19.59 -1.18 -18.62
N LEU A 587 19.86 -2.47 -18.71
CA LEU A 587 18.87 -3.52 -18.43
C LEU A 587 19.37 -4.36 -17.27
N SER A 588 18.63 -4.37 -16.16
CA SER A 588 18.98 -5.18 -14.98
C SER A 588 18.19 -6.48 -14.99
N PHE A 589 18.88 -7.61 -14.81
CA PHE A 589 18.27 -8.92 -14.63
C PHE A 589 18.27 -9.28 -13.15
N LEU A 590 17.07 -9.49 -12.60
CA LEU A 590 16.83 -9.78 -11.20
C LEU A 590 16.28 -11.19 -11.03
N SER A 591 16.53 -11.79 -9.87
CA SER A 591 15.94 -13.07 -9.49
C SER A 591 15.04 -12.96 -8.26
N SER A 592 13.96 -13.75 -8.24
CA SER A 592 13.11 -13.92 -7.06
C SER A 592 13.78 -14.69 -5.92
N LYS A 593 14.92 -15.34 -6.16
CA LYS A 593 15.70 -16.05 -5.15
C LYS A 593 17.18 -15.63 -5.22
N LEU A 594 17.89 -15.79 -4.11
CA LEU A 594 19.34 -15.65 -4.11
C LEU A 594 19.95 -16.85 -4.87
N ILE A 595 20.58 -16.55 -6.01
CA ILE A 595 21.33 -17.52 -6.82
C ILE A 595 22.81 -17.35 -6.49
N SER A 596 23.60 -18.42 -6.33
CA SER A 596 25.05 -18.32 -6.06
C SER A 596 25.89 -18.34 -7.33
N SER A 597 25.42 -19.00 -8.38
CA SER A 597 26.06 -18.99 -9.70
C SER A 597 25.04 -19.15 -10.84
N ILE A 598 25.27 -18.43 -11.94
CA ILE A 598 24.44 -18.47 -13.15
C ILE A 598 25.31 -18.31 -14.39
N LYS A 599 25.04 -19.09 -15.43
CA LYS A 599 25.66 -18.96 -16.76
C LYS A 599 24.61 -19.13 -17.84
N GLY A 600 24.85 -18.53 -19.00
CA GLY A 600 23.93 -18.61 -20.13
C GLY A 600 24.37 -17.72 -21.28
N TYR A 601 23.41 -17.37 -22.13
CA TYR A 601 23.62 -16.44 -23.23
C TYR A 601 22.71 -15.24 -23.11
N ILE A 602 23.18 -14.08 -23.53
CA ILE A 602 22.41 -12.87 -23.80
C ILE A 602 22.29 -12.75 -25.32
N GLU A 603 21.07 -12.66 -25.82
CA GLU A 603 20.73 -12.50 -27.23
C GLU A 603 19.99 -11.19 -27.44
N TYR A 604 20.35 -10.41 -28.46
CA TYR A 604 19.76 -9.10 -28.73
C TYR A 604 19.82 -8.74 -30.22
N ASN A 605 18.95 -7.83 -30.67
CA ASN A 605 18.98 -7.36 -32.05
C ASN A 605 20.15 -6.38 -32.26
N SER A 606 21.24 -6.88 -32.85
CA SER A 606 22.42 -6.09 -33.14
C SER A 606 22.24 -5.05 -34.24
N GLU A 607 21.11 -5.00 -34.95
CA GLU A 607 20.83 -3.91 -35.89
C GLU A 607 20.33 -2.65 -35.16
N VAL A 608 19.61 -2.85 -34.05
CA VAL A 608 18.93 -1.81 -33.28
C VAL A 608 19.77 -1.34 -32.09
N ILE A 609 20.47 -2.26 -31.41
CA ILE A 609 21.30 -1.93 -30.23
C ILE A 609 22.71 -2.52 -30.30
N LYS A 610 23.67 -1.88 -29.61
CA LYS A 610 25.05 -2.34 -29.45
C LYS A 610 25.31 -2.65 -27.97
N PHE A 611 25.91 -3.81 -27.70
CA PHE A 611 26.38 -4.13 -26.34
C PHE A 611 27.55 -3.21 -25.96
N PHE A 612 27.49 -2.64 -24.76
CA PHE A 612 28.55 -1.82 -24.19
C PHE A 612 29.29 -2.58 -23.08
N LYS A 613 28.60 -2.89 -21.98
CA LYS A 613 29.23 -3.50 -20.79
C LYS A 613 28.24 -4.34 -19.99
N ILE A 614 28.76 -5.19 -19.12
CA ILE A 614 28.00 -5.89 -18.07
C ILE A 614 28.60 -5.61 -16.69
N GLU A 615 27.73 -5.43 -15.70
CA GLU A 615 28.07 -5.13 -14.31
C GLU A 615 27.35 -6.11 -13.39
N SER A 616 27.98 -6.50 -12.30
CA SER A 616 27.37 -7.40 -11.32
C SER A 616 27.93 -7.18 -9.93
N SER A 617 27.19 -7.62 -8.92
CA SER A 617 27.66 -7.69 -7.53
C SER A 617 28.61 -8.86 -7.27
N GLY A 618 28.70 -9.83 -8.19
CA GLY A 618 29.59 -10.99 -8.11
C GLY A 618 30.70 -10.97 -9.16
N THR A 619 31.48 -12.06 -9.21
CA THR A 619 32.55 -12.26 -10.18
C THR A 619 31.96 -12.63 -11.54
N ILE A 620 32.04 -11.72 -12.51
CA ILE A 620 31.50 -11.93 -13.86
C ILE A 620 32.57 -12.14 -14.92
N SER A 621 32.31 -13.07 -15.83
CA SER A 621 33.08 -13.28 -17.06
C SER A 621 32.13 -13.39 -18.25
N PHE A 622 32.47 -12.77 -19.38
CA PHE A 622 31.65 -12.84 -20.58
C PHE A 622 32.52 -12.90 -21.84
N LYS A 623 31.92 -13.41 -22.92
CA LYS A 623 32.56 -13.53 -24.23
C LYS A 623 31.54 -13.28 -25.33
N LYS A 624 31.81 -12.30 -26.19
CA LYS A 624 31.04 -12.10 -27.43
C LYS A 624 31.28 -13.28 -28.37
N LEU A 625 30.19 -13.92 -28.81
CA LEU A 625 30.25 -15.07 -29.72
C LEU A 625 30.00 -14.64 -31.17
N SER A 626 29.05 -13.74 -31.36
CA SER A 626 28.72 -13.08 -32.63
C SER A 626 28.13 -11.70 -32.34
N ASP A 627 27.89 -10.90 -33.37
CA ASP A 627 26.99 -9.75 -33.23
C ASP A 627 25.61 -10.26 -32.77
N GLY A 628 25.08 -9.63 -31.73
CA GLY A 628 23.79 -10.00 -31.13
C GLY A 628 23.82 -11.17 -30.15
N LYS A 629 24.98 -11.78 -29.84
CA LYS A 629 25.06 -12.91 -28.90
C LYS A 629 26.30 -12.94 -28.03
N ILE A 630 26.09 -12.99 -26.71
CA ILE A 630 27.13 -12.96 -25.68
C ILE A 630 26.93 -14.15 -24.75
N MET A 631 28.00 -14.89 -24.46
CA MET A 631 28.00 -15.88 -23.38
C MET A 631 28.44 -15.21 -22.08
N PHE A 632 27.76 -15.47 -20.97
CA PHE A 632 28.14 -14.97 -19.64
C PHE A 632 28.24 -16.11 -18.62
N ASN A 633 29.06 -15.91 -17.61
CA ASN A 633 29.21 -16.78 -16.45
C ASN A 633 29.51 -15.93 -15.21
N LEU A 634 28.61 -16.00 -14.25
CA LEU A 634 28.60 -15.19 -13.04
C LEU A 634 28.63 -16.09 -11.80
N LYS A 635 29.47 -15.73 -10.83
CA LYS A 635 29.68 -16.43 -9.56
C LYS A 635 29.69 -15.47 -8.39
N ASP A 636 29.62 -16.00 -7.17
CA ASP A 636 29.75 -15.24 -5.92
C ASP A 636 28.70 -14.12 -5.79
N ILE A 637 27.50 -14.38 -6.30
CA ILE A 637 26.40 -13.41 -6.30
C ILE A 637 25.85 -13.30 -4.88
N SER A 638 25.78 -12.07 -4.37
CA SER A 638 25.38 -11.77 -2.99
C SER A 638 24.06 -10.99 -2.90
N LYS A 639 23.41 -10.73 -4.04
CA LYS A 639 22.20 -9.92 -4.16
C LYS A 639 21.21 -10.54 -5.15
N ASN A 640 19.94 -10.16 -5.05
CA ASN A 640 18.90 -10.58 -6.00
C ASN A 640 19.09 -9.96 -7.39
N ASN A 641 19.80 -8.83 -7.52
CA ASN A 641 20.26 -8.35 -8.81
C ASN A 641 21.41 -9.25 -9.30
N LEU A 642 21.14 -10.03 -10.35
CA LEU A 642 22.12 -10.93 -10.94
C LEU A 642 23.19 -10.10 -11.64
N PHE A 643 22.79 -9.32 -12.64
CA PHE A 643 23.67 -8.43 -13.38
C PHE A 643 22.88 -7.36 -14.12
N THR A 644 23.55 -6.26 -14.41
CA THR A 644 23.06 -5.17 -15.24
C THR A 644 23.87 -5.11 -16.52
N VAL A 645 23.21 -5.04 -17.67
CA VAL A 645 23.84 -4.91 -18.98
C VAL A 645 23.59 -3.51 -19.51
N LEU A 646 24.63 -2.83 -19.98
CA LEU A 646 24.53 -1.54 -20.66
C LEU A 646 24.54 -1.78 -22.16
N PHE A 647 23.60 -1.14 -22.84
CA PHE A 647 23.43 -1.15 -24.28
C PHE A 647 23.37 0.28 -24.81
N PHE A 648 23.76 0.45 -26.06
CA PHE A 648 23.66 1.69 -26.81
C PHE A 648 22.60 1.56 -27.90
N ALA A 649 21.69 2.53 -27.96
CA ALA A 649 20.64 2.62 -28.97
C ALA A 649 21.18 3.16 -30.30
N LYS A 650 21.14 2.36 -31.37
CA LYS A 650 21.66 2.75 -32.68
C LYS A 650 20.61 3.28 -33.64
N LYS A 651 19.39 2.79 -33.53
CA LYS A 651 18.28 3.07 -34.44
C LYS A 651 16.97 3.06 -33.67
N ASP A 652 16.00 3.79 -34.18
CA ASP A 652 14.63 3.75 -33.73
C ASP A 652 14.01 2.36 -33.95
N GLY A 653 13.05 2.02 -33.10
CA GLY A 653 12.30 0.78 -33.19
C GLY A 653 12.13 0.07 -31.85
N GLU A 654 11.48 -1.09 -31.92
CA GLU A 654 11.21 -1.94 -30.78
C GLU A 654 12.17 -3.12 -30.76
N THR A 655 12.74 -3.43 -29.60
CA THR A 655 13.68 -4.55 -29.45
C THR A 655 13.57 -5.23 -28.08
N SER A 656 14.08 -6.46 -27.97
CA SER A 656 14.19 -7.17 -26.70
C SER A 656 15.60 -7.74 -26.53
N ILE A 657 15.96 -8.05 -25.28
CA ILE A 657 17.21 -8.66 -24.87
C ILE A 657 16.88 -9.92 -24.07
N ASP A 658 17.15 -11.08 -24.64
CA ASP A 658 16.73 -12.35 -24.06
C ASP A 658 17.90 -13.07 -23.42
N LEU A 659 17.66 -13.75 -22.29
CA LEU A 659 18.58 -14.75 -21.76
C LEU A 659 18.19 -16.14 -22.26
N THR A 660 19.14 -16.91 -22.78
CA THR A 660 18.89 -18.28 -23.27
C THR A 660 19.83 -19.30 -22.64
N ASN A 661 19.38 -20.55 -22.55
CA ASN A 661 20.10 -21.71 -22.01
C ASN A 661 20.76 -21.42 -20.65
N ILE A 662 19.94 -21.01 -19.69
CA ILE A 662 20.40 -20.59 -18.36
C ILE A 662 20.61 -21.83 -17.49
N VAL A 663 21.82 -21.90 -16.92
CA VAL A 663 22.23 -22.94 -15.97
C VAL A 663 22.53 -22.26 -14.64
N ILE A 664 21.87 -22.73 -13.59
CA ILE A 664 21.91 -22.14 -12.25
C ILE A 664 22.45 -23.20 -11.32
N ASN A 665 23.46 -22.84 -10.53
CA ASN A 665 24.09 -23.76 -9.57
C ASN A 665 24.49 -25.12 -10.17
N GLU A 666 24.94 -25.13 -11.42
CA GLU A 666 25.37 -26.30 -12.21
C GLU A 666 24.25 -27.22 -12.74
N GLU A 667 22.97 -26.87 -12.58
CA GLU A 667 21.82 -27.57 -13.17
C GLU A 667 21.12 -26.70 -14.25
N ILE A 668 20.67 -27.31 -15.34
CA ILE A 668 19.93 -26.60 -16.40
C ILE A 668 18.52 -26.33 -15.88
N GLU A 669 18.18 -25.06 -15.65
CA GLU A 669 16.91 -24.68 -15.01
C GLU A 669 15.97 -23.91 -15.94
N ILE A 670 16.47 -23.14 -16.92
CA ILE A 670 15.61 -22.24 -17.73
C ILE A 670 16.08 -22.19 -19.20
N GLU A 671 15.18 -22.49 -20.14
CA GLU A 671 15.49 -22.44 -21.58
C GLU A 671 15.60 -21.01 -22.12
N LYS A 672 14.66 -20.13 -21.75
CA LYS A 672 14.61 -18.74 -22.22
C LYS A 672 13.93 -17.83 -21.20
N VAL A 673 14.47 -16.62 -21.04
CA VAL A 673 13.86 -15.48 -20.34
C VAL A 673 13.87 -14.32 -21.32
N ASN A 674 12.70 -13.82 -21.70
CA ASN A 674 12.62 -12.63 -22.55
C ASN A 674 12.71 -11.38 -21.66
N SER A 675 13.41 -10.33 -22.12
CA SER A 675 13.16 -9.02 -21.53
C SER A 675 11.80 -8.49 -21.95
N GLU A 676 11.37 -7.42 -21.28
CA GLU A 676 10.31 -6.56 -21.79
C GLU A 676 10.74 -5.88 -23.10
N ASP A 677 9.77 -5.44 -23.89
CA ASP A 677 10.01 -4.71 -25.13
C ASP A 677 10.54 -3.31 -24.81
N ILE A 678 11.61 -2.95 -25.51
CA ILE A 678 12.36 -1.70 -25.33
C ILE A 678 12.02 -0.82 -26.51
N GLN A 679 11.32 0.27 -26.22
CA GLN A 679 11.04 1.30 -27.22
C GLN A 679 12.22 2.25 -27.32
N ILE A 680 12.79 2.31 -28.52
CA ILE A 680 13.82 3.27 -28.88
C ILE A 680 13.18 4.36 -29.73
N THR A 681 13.12 5.56 -29.17
CA THR A 681 12.60 6.76 -29.84
C THR A 681 13.72 7.50 -30.56
N ASP A 682 13.40 8.16 -31.67
CA ASP A 682 14.39 9.00 -32.35
C ASP A 682 14.72 10.24 -31.50
N ARG A 683 15.97 10.71 -31.56
CA ARG A 683 16.35 11.99 -30.94
C ARG A 683 15.91 13.11 -31.88
N GLU A 684 15.46 14.24 -31.33
CA GLU A 684 15.05 15.40 -32.13
C GLU A 684 16.16 15.93 -33.06
N TYR A 685 17.41 15.80 -32.59
CA TYR A 685 18.63 16.18 -33.29
C TYR A 685 19.59 15.00 -33.36
N PRO A 686 20.46 14.89 -34.37
CA PRO A 686 21.41 13.79 -34.48
C PRO A 686 22.44 13.81 -33.34
N VAL A 687 23.16 12.70 -33.15
CA VAL A 687 24.14 12.57 -32.06
C VAL A 687 25.30 13.56 -32.13
N TRP A 688 25.68 13.97 -33.34
CA TRP A 688 26.75 14.95 -33.61
C TRP A 688 26.32 16.40 -33.38
N ASP A 689 25.02 16.67 -33.27
CA ASP A 689 24.50 17.96 -32.79
C ASP A 689 24.43 17.86 -31.26
N VAL A 690 25.56 18.18 -30.64
CA VAL A 690 25.78 18.01 -29.21
C VAL A 690 25.05 19.12 -28.44
N ASN A 691 25.04 20.35 -28.98
CA ASN A 691 24.43 21.51 -28.35
C ASN A 691 22.92 21.66 -28.62
N LEU A 692 22.36 20.85 -29.54
CA LEU A 692 20.94 20.76 -29.88
C LEU A 692 20.39 22.02 -30.58
N ASP A 693 21.19 22.69 -31.40
CA ASP A 693 20.77 23.92 -32.11
C ASP A 693 20.36 23.70 -33.58
N GLY A 694 20.50 22.48 -34.11
CA GLY A 694 20.16 22.11 -35.47
C GLY A 694 21.30 22.23 -36.48
N ILE A 695 22.50 22.66 -36.07
CA ILE A 695 23.66 22.89 -36.93
C ILE A 695 24.87 22.22 -36.30
N VAL A 696 25.50 21.26 -37.00
CA VAL A 696 26.73 20.65 -36.49
C VAL A 696 27.92 21.55 -36.81
N ASP A 697 28.42 22.31 -35.83
CA ASP A 697 29.50 23.29 -36.04
C ASP A 697 30.54 23.38 -34.90
N GLY A 698 31.21 24.53 -34.82
CA GLY A 698 32.27 24.77 -33.83
C GLY A 698 31.76 24.80 -32.39
N GLU A 699 30.49 25.12 -32.15
CA GLU A 699 29.90 25.10 -30.81
C GLU A 699 29.73 23.66 -30.31
N ASP A 700 29.35 22.72 -31.19
CA ASP A 700 29.34 21.29 -30.85
C ASP A 700 30.73 20.75 -30.57
N LEU A 701 31.74 21.20 -31.33
CA LEU A 701 33.12 20.81 -31.10
C LEU A 701 33.63 21.33 -29.75
N ILE A 702 33.21 22.53 -29.34
CA ILE A 702 33.52 23.06 -28.00
C ILE A 702 32.89 22.17 -26.95
N GLU A 703 31.63 21.79 -27.11
CA GLU A 703 30.95 20.91 -26.15
C GLU A 703 31.58 19.52 -26.09
N PHE A 704 31.88 18.91 -27.25
CA PHE A 704 32.66 17.67 -27.34
C PHE A 704 34.00 17.79 -26.60
N SER A 705 34.73 18.90 -26.78
CA SER A 705 36.05 19.10 -26.17
C SER A 705 36.02 19.16 -24.64
N ASN A 706 34.87 19.54 -24.05
CA ASN A 706 34.67 19.51 -22.60
C ASN A 706 34.71 18.08 -22.03
N HIS A 707 34.49 17.07 -22.89
CA HIS A 707 34.43 15.66 -22.53
C HIS A 707 35.62 14.83 -23.06
N PHE A 708 36.53 15.44 -23.82
CA PHE A 708 37.67 14.74 -24.42
C PHE A 708 38.66 14.20 -23.36
N GLY A 709 39.04 12.93 -23.51
CA GLY A 709 39.97 12.22 -22.64
C GLY A 709 39.34 11.61 -21.40
N PHE A 710 38.03 11.79 -21.18
CA PHE A 710 37.31 11.06 -20.13
C PHE A 710 36.89 9.67 -20.62
N TYR A 711 36.87 8.74 -19.69
CA TYR A 711 36.46 7.35 -19.94
C TYR A 711 35.33 6.98 -19.00
N TYR A 712 34.50 6.03 -19.42
CA TYR A 712 33.41 5.54 -18.58
C TYR A 712 33.98 4.83 -17.33
N PRO A 713 33.53 5.12 -16.09
CA PRO A 713 32.33 5.89 -15.72
C PRO A 713 32.63 7.26 -15.07
N ASP A 714 33.65 7.98 -15.54
CA ASP A 714 34.01 9.28 -14.95
C ASP A 714 32.83 10.26 -14.93
N GLU A 715 32.77 11.15 -13.94
CA GLU A 715 31.67 12.12 -13.77
C GLU A 715 31.49 13.05 -14.98
N ASN A 716 32.58 13.31 -15.71
CA ASN A 716 32.58 14.15 -16.91
C ASN A 716 32.50 13.32 -18.22
N TYR A 717 32.28 12.01 -18.15
CA TYR A 717 32.03 11.20 -19.34
C TYR A 717 30.61 11.46 -19.85
N LEU A 718 30.47 11.82 -21.12
CA LEU A 718 29.18 12.03 -21.77
C LEU A 718 28.99 10.97 -22.87
N ASP A 719 27.96 10.15 -22.71
CA ASP A 719 27.71 8.99 -23.59
C ASP A 719 27.44 9.39 -25.04
N VAL A 720 26.72 10.49 -25.28
CA VAL A 720 26.36 10.92 -26.65
C VAL A 720 27.55 11.34 -27.52
N VAL A 721 28.72 11.58 -26.92
CA VAL A 721 29.95 11.99 -27.64
C VAL A 721 31.03 10.90 -27.72
N ASP A 722 30.83 9.72 -27.12
CA ASP A 722 31.65 8.52 -27.38
C ASP A 722 31.17 7.86 -28.68
N PHE A 723 31.34 8.53 -29.82
CA PHE A 723 30.78 8.07 -31.10
C PHE A 723 31.21 6.65 -31.50
N THR A 724 32.39 6.19 -31.06
CA THR A 724 32.89 4.84 -31.29
C THR A 724 32.31 3.81 -30.32
N MET A 725 31.79 4.24 -29.18
CA MET A 725 31.21 3.44 -28.10
C MET A 725 32.19 2.41 -27.56
N ASP A 726 33.43 2.83 -27.36
CA ASP A 726 34.50 2.01 -26.77
C ASP A 726 34.75 2.31 -25.28
N GLY A 727 34.08 3.35 -24.76
CA GLY A 727 34.15 3.79 -23.38
C GLY A 727 35.25 4.82 -23.12
N LEU A 728 35.91 5.35 -24.15
CA LEU A 728 36.92 6.39 -24.06
C LEU A 728 36.64 7.46 -25.12
N ILE A 729 36.42 8.71 -24.68
CA ILE A 729 36.19 9.81 -25.61
C ILE A 729 37.55 10.33 -26.07
N ASP A 730 37.98 9.98 -27.28
CA ASP A 730 39.29 10.33 -27.79
C ASP A 730 39.31 10.77 -29.27
N GLY A 731 40.49 10.67 -29.88
CA GLY A 731 40.71 11.09 -31.26
C GLY A 731 39.91 10.27 -32.27
N GLU A 732 39.52 9.04 -31.97
CA GLU A 732 38.67 8.23 -32.86
C GLU A 732 37.25 8.79 -32.90
N ASP A 733 36.70 9.23 -31.77
CA ASP A 733 35.39 9.91 -31.73
C ASP A 733 35.45 11.25 -32.45
N LEU A 734 36.54 12.01 -32.27
CA LEU A 734 36.72 13.27 -32.99
C LEU A 734 36.76 13.06 -34.53
N ILE A 735 37.36 11.96 -34.98
CA ILE A 735 37.36 11.60 -36.40
C ILE A 735 35.92 11.33 -36.87
N GLU A 736 35.15 10.59 -36.09
CA GLU A 736 33.75 10.30 -36.45
C GLU A 736 32.89 11.58 -36.50
N PHE A 737 33.01 12.44 -35.48
CA PHE A 737 32.37 13.76 -35.46
C PHE A 737 32.73 14.60 -36.70
N SER A 738 34.00 14.57 -37.11
CA SER A 738 34.47 15.39 -38.25
C SER A 738 33.81 15.04 -39.58
N ASN A 739 33.24 13.84 -39.72
CA ASN A 739 32.51 13.43 -40.91
C ASN A 739 31.17 14.17 -41.06
N HIS A 740 30.65 14.73 -39.98
CA HIS A 740 29.34 15.39 -39.90
C HIS A 740 29.44 16.92 -39.75
N PHE A 741 30.64 17.47 -39.69
CA PHE A 741 30.87 18.90 -39.50
C PHE A 741 30.31 19.73 -40.66
N GLY A 742 29.41 20.67 -40.35
CA GLY A 742 28.71 21.53 -41.30
C GLY A 742 27.35 20.99 -41.77
N GLU A 743 26.87 19.87 -41.24
CA GLU A 743 25.51 19.39 -41.50
C GLU A 743 24.45 20.27 -40.82
N THR A 744 23.25 20.34 -41.42
CA THR A 744 22.12 21.15 -40.92
C THR A 744 20.84 20.34 -40.96
N TYR A 745 20.06 20.42 -39.88
CA TYR A 745 18.88 19.60 -39.64
C TYR A 745 17.65 20.48 -39.47
N LYS A 746 16.48 20.03 -39.97
CA LYS A 746 15.27 20.87 -40.04
C LYS A 746 14.69 21.12 -38.64
N GLY A 747 14.94 22.31 -38.11
CA GLY A 747 14.44 22.79 -36.83
C GLY A 747 15.00 24.16 -36.41
N GLY A 748 16.17 24.55 -36.94
CA GLY A 748 16.82 25.86 -36.75
C GLY A 748 16.45 26.94 -37.76
#